data_AF-A0A344TF26-F1
#
_entry.id   AF-A0A344TF26-F1
#
_cell.length_a   1.000
_cell.length_b   1.000
_cell.length_c   1.000
_cell.angle_alpha   90.00
_cell.angle_beta   90.00
_cell.angle_gamma   90.00
#
_symmetry.space_group_name_H-M   'P 1'
#
loop_
_entity.id
_entity.type
_entity.pdbx_description
1 polymer ?
#
loop_
_entity_poly.entity_id
_entity_poly.type
_entity_poly.pdbx_seq_one_letter_code
_entity_poly.pdbx_strand_id
1 'polypeptide(L)'
;MNTYKIAFIWAGIAMGLLLIGSTTQAQPKTSYPQFSGIYPHLAYYNNEGECGTGAVVPWADRLWVITYGPHLPFGSSDKLYEITPSLQRTIRPESTGGTPANRMIHTESNQLFIGPYAINAQRNVRTIPYTQAPGRYTGLARGLTDPQSKILIATMEEGFYEMDVKTLKTKQLYQDGNVKEKKGEDTSNNHNGLLLPGAHGKGVYSGQGVMVYSNNGESGPQALKQFDIEAGVLAEWNGKDWKVVRRNQFVEVTGPGGIYGNKNTDTDPIWATGWDHKSVLLGVRDGGKWSFFRLPKTSHSYDGAHGWNTEWPRIRDIGTADKPDYLMTMHGLFWRFPQTFTSKNTAGIRPRSSYLKVIGDFARWNNQLVFGCDDSAQKEFLNKRKTKGNIEGPGQSNSNLWFTSFNTPDELGPNTAQGAVWLAEKIEANAVSEPFLFAGWNKRMAWVHNAGNQNVSFSFETDIDGKGNWKSLRTVETPAGQSVAVTFTANETGEWIRVKSNLATTATVNFNYSDASRFQPTADKMFNGLTNIRSANYSGGLMYGLGDNRRAMGLLAGQFSNGKFTENGYYELDSAMNLVKKEDPKTAQFIRDKFAIPKEVITVDEASVLIIDDSGRRWRLPKGNEAFTNKTHNASLRICREVATERDLLNAHGTFYELPAENADGFAKIRPVASHSLSVHDYASYRGLLVMTGLDNQTAANEHIIASNDGKAKVWAGTIDDLWKLGKPVGQGGPWKNSQVTADTPSDAYLIGFYDKKSLKLSHNAKQTITFTIQVEPIGHGPWMNFKQVTVKPGETFEYTFPDAFQARWVRFKADKNCEATAWLTYQ
;
A
#
# COMPACT_ATOMS: atom_id res chain seq x y z
N MET A 1 -0.57 -43.39 -83.87
CA MET A 1 -0.57 -42.49 -85.04
C MET A 1 -0.25 -41.08 -84.55
N ASN A 2 0.84 -40.51 -85.05
CA ASN A 2 1.22 -39.08 -85.10
C ASN A 2 0.00 -38.13 -85.09
N THR A 3 -0.02 -36.90 -84.54
CA THR A 3 1.04 -35.90 -84.30
C THR A 3 0.43 -34.58 -83.74
N TYR A 4 1.30 -33.72 -83.21
CA TYR A 4 1.27 -32.23 -83.12
C TYR A 4 0.72 -31.49 -81.87
N LYS A 5 1.65 -30.65 -81.38
CA LYS A 5 1.61 -29.55 -80.40
C LYS A 5 0.78 -28.36 -80.90
N ILE A 6 0.26 -27.52 -80.00
CA ILE A 6 0.73 -26.16 -79.65
C ILE A 6 -0.28 -25.45 -78.72
N ALA A 7 0.28 -24.63 -77.82
CA ALA A 7 -0.29 -23.93 -76.68
C ALA A 7 -1.28 -22.80 -76.99
N PHE A 8 -2.15 -22.48 -76.01
CA PHE A 8 -2.67 -21.13 -75.78
C PHE A 8 -2.87 -20.84 -74.27
N ILE A 9 -2.46 -19.64 -73.90
CA ILE A 9 -2.51 -18.98 -72.58
C ILE A 9 -3.96 -18.70 -72.17
N TRP A 10 -4.33 -18.88 -70.89
CA TRP A 10 -5.50 -18.23 -70.29
C TRP A 10 -5.22 -17.68 -68.89
N ALA A 11 -5.62 -16.42 -68.72
CA ALA A 11 -5.56 -15.61 -67.53
C ALA A 11 -6.55 -16.08 -66.45
N GLY A 12 -6.20 -15.82 -65.19
CA GLY A 12 -6.94 -16.26 -64.01
C GLY A 12 -8.19 -15.46 -63.65
N ILE A 13 -8.90 -15.99 -62.65
CA ILE A 13 -9.59 -15.31 -61.55
C ILE A 13 -9.77 -16.39 -60.47
N ALA A 14 -9.14 -16.21 -59.30
CA ALA A 14 -9.45 -16.99 -58.09
C ALA A 14 -9.85 -15.99 -57.00
N MET A 15 -11.11 -16.09 -56.58
CA MET A 15 -11.76 -15.20 -55.63
C MET A 15 -11.25 -15.52 -54.21
N GLY A 16 -10.60 -14.53 -53.58
CA GLY A 16 -10.01 -14.65 -52.25
C GLY A 16 -11.04 -14.58 -51.13
N LEU A 17 -11.06 -15.60 -50.28
CA LEU A 17 -11.60 -15.56 -48.93
C LEU A 17 -10.69 -14.70 -48.04
N LEU A 18 -11.17 -13.51 -47.68
CA LEU A 18 -10.54 -12.65 -46.68
C LEU A 18 -10.75 -13.23 -45.28
N LEU A 19 -9.78 -14.01 -44.81
CA LEU A 19 -9.56 -14.25 -43.39
C LEU A 19 -9.12 -12.94 -42.75
N ILE A 20 -10.02 -12.32 -41.97
CA ILE A 20 -9.67 -11.24 -41.05
C ILE A 20 -8.88 -11.89 -39.91
N GLY A 21 -7.58 -12.03 -40.11
CA GLY A 21 -6.65 -12.41 -39.06
C GLY A 21 -6.55 -11.26 -38.07
N SER A 22 -7.03 -11.48 -36.84
CA SER A 22 -6.70 -10.66 -35.68
C SER A 22 -5.19 -10.66 -35.50
N THR A 23 -4.50 -9.65 -36.02
CA THR A 23 -3.08 -9.45 -35.78
C THR A 23 -2.91 -9.04 -34.32
N THR A 24 -2.70 -10.02 -33.44
CA THR A 24 -2.05 -9.76 -32.16
C THR A 24 -0.66 -9.23 -32.49
N GLN A 25 -0.50 -7.90 -32.50
CA GLN A 25 0.80 -7.25 -32.60
C GLN A 25 1.63 -7.74 -31.41
N ALA A 26 2.56 -8.66 -31.68
CA ALA A 26 3.54 -9.08 -30.69
C ALA A 26 4.30 -7.84 -30.23
N GLN A 27 4.39 -7.62 -28.91
CA GLN A 27 5.17 -6.51 -28.38
C GLN A 27 6.62 -6.63 -28.89
N PRO A 28 7.24 -5.52 -29.36
CA PRO A 28 8.64 -5.55 -29.77
C PRO A 28 9.50 -5.97 -28.57
N LYS A 29 10.28 -7.04 -28.73
CA LYS A 29 11.22 -7.51 -27.71
C LYS A 29 12.24 -6.39 -27.44
N THR A 30 12.20 -5.80 -26.26
CA THR A 30 13.08 -4.68 -25.88
C THR A 30 14.47 -5.18 -25.55
N SER A 31 15.51 -4.42 -25.89
CA SER A 31 16.90 -4.73 -25.48
C SER A 31 17.23 -4.35 -24.03
N TYR A 32 16.31 -3.67 -23.34
CA TYR A 32 16.50 -3.22 -21.96
C TYR A 32 16.30 -4.35 -20.95
N PRO A 33 17.15 -4.44 -19.90
CA PRO A 33 16.90 -5.32 -18.77
C PRO A 33 15.54 -5.02 -18.11
N GLN A 34 14.86 -6.08 -17.71
CA GLN A 34 13.58 -6.03 -17.01
C GLN A 34 13.61 -7.01 -15.85
N PHE A 35 13.12 -6.60 -14.69
CA PHE A 35 12.99 -7.45 -13.51
C PHE A 35 11.58 -7.29 -12.97
N SER A 36 10.77 -8.35 -13.06
CA SER A 36 9.38 -8.35 -12.55
C SER A 36 8.52 -7.18 -13.05
N GLY A 37 8.73 -6.75 -14.29
CA GLY A 37 7.98 -5.64 -14.89
C GLY A 37 8.59 -4.24 -14.68
N ILE A 38 9.74 -4.15 -14.04
CA ILE A 38 10.45 -2.87 -13.83
C ILE A 38 11.62 -2.79 -14.80
N TYR A 39 11.73 -1.65 -15.49
CA TYR A 39 12.82 -1.34 -16.41
C TYR A 39 13.75 -0.31 -15.76
N PRO A 40 14.95 -0.69 -15.29
CA PRO A 40 15.81 0.20 -14.50
C PRO A 40 16.25 1.47 -15.24
N HIS A 41 16.30 1.44 -16.58
CA HIS A 41 16.66 2.62 -17.39
C HIS A 41 15.59 3.72 -17.37
N LEU A 42 14.34 3.39 -17.05
CA LEU A 42 13.24 4.34 -16.93
C LEU A 42 13.21 5.09 -15.59
N ALA A 43 13.99 4.65 -14.60
CA ALA A 43 14.02 5.27 -13.29
C ALA A 43 14.38 6.76 -13.37
N TYR A 44 13.67 7.55 -12.59
CA TYR A 44 13.80 8.99 -12.50
C TYR A 44 14.40 9.38 -11.14
N TYR A 45 15.05 10.54 -11.12
CA TYR A 45 15.85 11.06 -10.02
C TYR A 45 15.64 12.57 -9.96
N ASN A 46 15.67 13.10 -8.74
CA ASN A 46 15.63 14.54 -8.50
C ASN A 46 16.68 14.90 -7.42
N ASN A 47 16.72 16.16 -6.99
CA ASN A 47 17.66 16.70 -6.01
C ASN A 47 17.00 16.89 -4.63
N GLU A 48 15.75 16.49 -4.51
CA GLU A 48 14.88 16.74 -3.38
C GLU A 48 14.76 15.50 -2.46
N GLY A 49 14.09 15.66 -1.31
CA GLY A 49 13.96 14.62 -0.30
C GLY A 49 13.12 13.40 -0.68
N GLU A 50 12.32 13.48 -1.74
CA GLU A 50 11.43 12.43 -2.25
C GLU A 50 11.29 12.57 -3.77
N CYS A 51 11.02 11.47 -4.47
CA CYS A 51 10.86 11.45 -5.91
C CYS A 51 9.82 10.40 -6.32
N GLY A 52 8.55 10.80 -6.36
CA GLY A 52 7.44 9.92 -6.74
C GLY A 52 6.84 10.27 -8.11
N THR A 53 5.97 9.39 -8.63
CA THR A 53 5.15 9.68 -9.81
C THR A 53 3.86 10.39 -9.43
N GLY A 54 3.65 11.61 -9.94
CA GLY A 54 2.42 12.36 -9.73
C GLY A 54 1.27 11.92 -10.64
N ALA A 55 1.60 11.56 -11.89
CA ALA A 55 0.61 11.17 -12.90
C ALA A 55 1.21 10.28 -13.98
N VAL A 56 0.40 9.34 -14.49
CA VAL A 56 0.71 8.47 -15.62
C VAL A 56 -0.44 8.51 -16.62
N VAL A 57 -0.21 9.08 -17.82
CA VAL A 57 -1.28 9.29 -18.81
C VAL A 57 -0.88 8.87 -20.22
N PRO A 58 -1.55 7.88 -20.82
CA PRO A 58 -1.50 7.61 -22.25
C PRO A 58 -2.11 8.77 -23.05
N TRP A 59 -1.34 9.39 -23.94
CA TRP A 59 -1.81 10.47 -24.80
C TRP A 59 -0.93 10.62 -26.05
N ALA A 60 -1.55 10.80 -27.23
CA ALA A 60 -0.87 11.04 -28.50
C ALA A 60 0.25 10.01 -28.83
N ASP A 61 -0.08 8.72 -28.68
CA ASP A 61 0.79 7.55 -28.89
C ASP A 61 2.03 7.51 -27.99
N ARG A 62 1.97 8.15 -26.83
CA ARG A 62 3.01 8.18 -25.81
C ARG A 62 2.45 7.88 -24.44
N LEU A 63 3.32 7.45 -23.55
CA LEU A 63 3.07 7.47 -22.12
C LEU A 63 3.72 8.74 -21.55
N TRP A 64 2.89 9.61 -20.97
CA TRP A 64 3.34 10.82 -20.29
C TRP A 64 3.42 10.55 -18.79
N VAL A 65 4.55 10.91 -18.20
CA VAL A 65 4.81 10.72 -16.76
C VAL A 65 5.36 12.01 -16.19
N ILE A 66 4.83 12.45 -15.07
CA ILE A 66 5.34 13.61 -14.32
C ILE A 66 5.79 13.16 -12.94
N THR A 67 6.96 13.62 -12.50
CA THR A 67 7.48 13.35 -11.15
C THR A 67 7.23 14.53 -10.23
N TYR A 68 7.33 14.30 -8.93
CA TYR A 68 7.28 15.35 -7.91
C TYR A 68 8.35 15.16 -6.83
N GLY A 69 8.68 16.28 -6.20
CA GLY A 69 9.39 16.35 -4.93
C GLY A 69 8.45 16.71 -3.77
N PRO A 70 8.92 16.65 -2.52
CA PRO A 70 8.13 16.95 -1.33
C PRO A 70 7.94 18.47 -1.20
N HIS A 71 6.69 18.89 -1.08
CA HIS A 71 6.28 20.27 -0.78
C HIS A 71 6.94 21.39 -1.63
N LEU A 72 6.90 21.30 -2.97
CA LEU A 72 7.47 22.30 -3.89
C LEU A 72 6.41 23.07 -4.71
N PRO A 73 5.85 24.17 -4.16
CA PRO A 73 4.80 24.96 -4.81
C PRO A 73 5.28 25.91 -5.93
N PHE A 74 6.58 26.06 -6.12
CA PHE A 74 7.19 27.05 -7.04
C PHE A 74 8.17 26.44 -8.06
N GLY A 75 8.10 25.13 -8.27
CA GLY A 75 8.99 24.39 -9.17
C GLY A 75 10.12 23.64 -8.46
N SER A 76 10.82 22.78 -9.19
CA SER A 76 11.84 21.85 -8.65
C SER A 76 12.74 21.27 -9.74
N SER A 77 13.61 20.33 -9.36
CA SER A 77 14.38 19.55 -10.33
C SER A 77 13.59 18.41 -11.03
N ASP A 78 12.34 18.15 -10.61
CA ASP A 78 11.44 17.15 -11.22
C ASP A 78 11.13 17.41 -12.69
N LYS A 79 10.69 16.36 -13.38
CA LYS A 79 10.61 16.34 -14.85
C LYS A 79 9.29 15.83 -15.37
N LEU A 80 8.94 16.31 -16.56
CA LEU A 80 7.97 15.71 -17.45
C LEU A 80 8.70 14.78 -18.43
N TYR A 81 8.23 13.55 -18.52
CA TYR A 81 8.76 12.51 -19.38
C TYR A 81 7.76 12.13 -20.46
N GLU A 82 8.27 11.98 -21.68
CA GLU A 82 7.56 11.38 -22.81
C GLU A 82 8.21 10.03 -23.09
N ILE A 83 7.43 8.94 -23.09
CA ILE A 83 7.91 7.58 -23.31
C ILE A 83 7.24 6.97 -24.55
N THR A 84 8.05 6.44 -25.46
CA THR A 84 7.59 5.75 -26.68
C THR A 84 7.20 4.30 -26.38
N PRO A 85 6.39 3.65 -27.24
CA PRO A 85 6.10 2.21 -27.12
C PRO A 85 7.33 1.30 -27.08
N SER A 86 8.46 1.73 -27.62
CA SER A 86 9.76 1.03 -27.55
C SER A 86 10.57 1.35 -26.28
N LEU A 87 9.93 1.95 -25.27
CA LEU A 87 10.51 2.36 -23.99
C LEU A 87 11.67 3.35 -24.12
N GLN A 88 11.70 4.15 -25.19
CA GLN A 88 12.60 5.29 -25.30
C GLN A 88 12.01 6.45 -24.51
N ARG A 89 12.83 7.07 -23.66
CA ARG A 89 12.42 8.16 -22.78
C ARG A 89 13.04 9.47 -23.23
N THR A 90 12.20 10.49 -23.39
CA THR A 90 12.60 11.88 -23.62
C THR A 90 12.27 12.71 -22.40
N ILE A 91 13.25 13.41 -21.85
CA ILE A 91 13.03 14.44 -20.83
C ILE A 91 12.62 15.71 -21.55
N ARG A 92 11.44 16.23 -21.21
CA ARG A 92 10.90 17.43 -21.85
C ARG A 92 11.62 18.69 -21.36
N PRO A 93 12.20 19.53 -22.26
CA PRO A 93 12.90 20.76 -21.85
C PRO A 93 11.97 21.79 -21.20
N GLU A 94 10.66 21.66 -21.39
CA GLU A 94 9.63 22.52 -20.80
C GLU A 94 9.45 22.29 -19.28
N SER A 95 10.11 21.28 -18.71
CA SER A 95 10.00 20.88 -17.31
C SER A 95 10.39 22.00 -16.34
N THR A 96 9.45 22.37 -15.47
CA THR A 96 9.60 23.33 -14.36
C THR A 96 9.51 22.68 -12.97
N GLY A 97 9.30 21.37 -12.90
CA GLY A 97 9.20 20.60 -11.65
C GLY A 97 8.00 21.00 -10.78
N GLY A 98 8.13 20.82 -9.46
CA GLY A 98 7.15 21.12 -8.40
C GLY A 98 6.57 19.86 -7.74
N THR A 99 5.43 20.01 -7.06
CA THR A 99 4.65 18.87 -6.53
C THR A 99 3.29 18.69 -7.21
N PRO A 100 3.25 18.27 -8.49
CA PRO A 100 2.01 17.99 -9.20
C PRO A 100 1.54 16.53 -9.05
N ALA A 101 0.23 16.34 -8.92
CA ALA A 101 -0.45 15.03 -9.06
C ALA A 101 -1.72 15.12 -9.93
N ASN A 102 -1.97 16.29 -10.51
CA ASN A 102 -3.15 16.60 -11.30
C ASN A 102 -3.00 16.14 -12.76
N ARG A 103 -4.09 15.66 -13.34
CA ARG A 103 -4.19 15.36 -14.77
C ARG A 103 -5.63 15.43 -15.26
N MET A 104 -5.80 15.75 -16.53
CA MET A 104 -7.09 15.74 -17.22
C MET A 104 -6.88 15.69 -18.73
N ILE A 105 -7.64 14.88 -19.46
CA ILE A 105 -7.76 14.99 -20.91
C ILE A 105 -9.00 15.82 -21.20
N HIS A 106 -8.82 17.00 -21.78
CA HIS A 106 -9.91 17.90 -22.11
C HIS A 106 -10.28 17.75 -23.59
N THR A 107 -11.37 17.02 -23.84
CA THR A 107 -11.82 16.59 -25.16
C THR A 107 -12.01 17.76 -26.13
N GLU A 108 -12.65 18.84 -25.69
CA GLU A 108 -13.03 19.98 -26.53
C GLU A 108 -11.83 20.77 -27.04
N SER A 109 -10.74 20.80 -26.27
CA SER A 109 -9.49 21.41 -26.73
C SER A 109 -8.52 20.42 -27.36
N ASN A 110 -8.82 19.12 -27.31
CA ASN A 110 -7.93 18.03 -27.73
C ASN A 110 -6.53 18.15 -27.12
N GLN A 111 -6.48 18.32 -25.79
CA GLN A 111 -5.25 18.48 -25.02
C GLN A 111 -5.25 17.64 -23.75
N LEU A 112 -4.08 17.10 -23.41
CA LEU A 112 -3.77 16.61 -22.08
C LEU A 112 -3.26 17.76 -21.21
N PHE A 113 -3.86 17.96 -20.05
CA PHE A 113 -3.33 18.76 -18.96
C PHE A 113 -2.72 17.82 -17.92
N ILE A 114 -1.46 18.02 -17.57
CA ILE A 114 -0.72 17.20 -16.60
C ILE A 114 0.27 18.10 -15.86
N GLY A 115 0.17 18.19 -14.53
CA GLY A 115 0.95 19.20 -13.80
C GLY A 115 0.66 20.62 -14.29
N PRO A 116 1.69 21.47 -14.42
CA PRO A 116 1.58 22.80 -15.02
C PRO A 116 1.67 22.78 -16.55
N TYR A 117 1.42 21.65 -17.23
CA TYR A 117 1.61 21.53 -18.68
C TYR A 117 0.30 21.27 -19.43
N ALA A 118 0.19 21.87 -20.62
CA ALA A 118 -0.82 21.56 -21.62
C ALA A 118 -0.14 20.97 -22.86
N ILE A 119 -0.61 19.79 -23.30
CA ILE A 119 0.01 18.98 -24.35
C ILE A 119 -1.02 18.67 -25.42
N ASN A 120 -0.82 19.17 -26.64
CA ASN A 120 -1.75 18.92 -27.74
C ASN A 120 -1.52 17.53 -28.39
N ALA A 121 -2.37 17.17 -29.36
CA ALA A 121 -2.26 15.91 -30.09
C ALA A 121 -0.96 15.77 -30.92
N GLN A 122 -0.30 16.88 -31.25
CA GLN A 122 1.01 16.91 -31.92
C GLN A 122 2.19 16.84 -30.92
N ARG A 123 1.90 16.69 -29.62
CA ARG A 123 2.88 16.61 -28.52
C ARG A 123 3.67 17.91 -28.30
N ASN A 124 3.13 19.05 -28.74
CA ASN A 124 3.65 20.36 -28.36
C ASN A 124 3.26 20.63 -26.91
N VAL A 125 4.25 20.96 -26.08
CA VAL A 125 4.07 21.23 -24.65
C VAL A 125 4.08 22.73 -24.43
N ARG A 126 3.11 23.22 -23.65
CA ARG A 126 3.06 24.59 -23.15
C ARG A 126 3.01 24.57 -21.64
N THR A 127 3.74 25.47 -21.00
CA THR A 127 3.86 25.52 -19.54
C THR A 127 3.06 26.69 -18.98
N ILE A 128 2.30 26.44 -17.92
CA ILE A 128 1.66 27.43 -17.06
C ILE A 128 2.73 27.90 -16.06
N PRO A 129 3.16 29.16 -16.10
CA PRO A 129 4.18 29.64 -15.16
C PRO A 129 3.66 29.61 -13.71
N TYR A 130 4.47 29.16 -12.76
CA TYR A 130 4.13 29.22 -11.33
C TYR A 130 3.88 30.66 -10.83
N THR A 131 4.40 31.68 -11.51
CA THR A 131 4.08 33.09 -11.21
C THR A 131 2.64 33.48 -11.52
N GLN A 132 1.95 32.71 -12.37
CA GLN A 132 0.57 32.93 -12.77
C GLN A 132 -0.42 32.08 -11.97
N ALA A 133 -0.03 30.87 -11.58
CA ALA A 133 -0.80 29.99 -10.70
C ALA A 133 0.15 29.20 -9.79
N PRO A 134 0.60 29.79 -8.67
CA PRO A 134 1.48 29.12 -7.72
C PRO A 134 0.75 28.01 -6.94
N GLY A 135 1.52 27.02 -6.47
CA GLY A 135 1.04 25.98 -5.56
C GLY A 135 1.37 24.57 -6.01
N ARG A 136 1.03 23.59 -5.16
CA ARG A 136 1.24 22.16 -5.43
C ARG A 136 -0.01 21.59 -6.09
N TYR A 137 0.02 21.35 -7.40
CA TYR A 137 -1.21 21.08 -8.16
C TYR A 137 -1.76 19.69 -7.83
N THR A 138 -2.97 19.63 -7.27
CA THR A 138 -3.52 18.37 -6.74
C THR A 138 -4.57 17.74 -7.65
N GLY A 139 -5.40 18.56 -8.30
CA GLY A 139 -6.40 18.08 -9.24
C GLY A 139 -6.89 19.14 -10.23
N LEU A 140 -7.59 18.65 -11.26
CA LEU A 140 -8.22 19.46 -12.29
C LEU A 140 -9.69 19.06 -12.39
N ALA A 141 -10.55 20.02 -12.70
CA ALA A 141 -11.95 19.78 -12.97
C ALA A 141 -12.43 20.64 -14.15
N ARG A 142 -13.58 20.29 -14.72
CA ARG A 142 -14.20 21.09 -15.78
C ARG A 142 -14.73 22.39 -15.17
N GLY A 143 -14.71 23.49 -15.93
CA GLY A 143 -15.35 24.74 -15.50
C GLY A 143 -16.84 24.55 -15.20
N LEU A 144 -17.37 25.20 -14.16
CA LEU A 144 -18.78 25.04 -13.78
C LEU A 144 -19.74 25.73 -14.75
N THR A 145 -19.35 26.87 -15.33
CA THR A 145 -20.21 27.68 -16.21
C THR A 145 -19.82 27.64 -17.69
N ASP A 146 -18.54 27.37 -17.99
CA ASP A 146 -18.01 27.25 -19.35
C ASP A 146 -17.07 26.03 -19.43
N PRO A 147 -17.62 24.81 -19.33
CA PRO A 147 -16.83 23.59 -19.32
C PRO A 147 -16.14 23.29 -20.66
N GLN A 148 -16.48 23.99 -21.76
CA GLN A 148 -15.88 23.75 -23.08
C GLN A 148 -14.60 24.56 -23.31
N SER A 149 -14.47 25.71 -22.64
CA SER A 149 -13.31 26.59 -22.81
C SER A 149 -12.47 26.72 -21.55
N LYS A 150 -12.98 26.25 -20.39
CA LYS A 150 -12.32 26.48 -19.10
C LYS A 150 -12.20 25.22 -18.26
N ILE A 151 -11.09 25.15 -17.52
CA ILE A 151 -10.86 24.18 -16.46
C ILE A 151 -10.58 24.89 -15.13
N LEU A 152 -10.86 24.19 -14.04
CA LEU A 152 -10.52 24.59 -12.68
C LEU A 152 -9.25 23.85 -12.25
N ILE A 153 -8.32 24.59 -11.67
CA ILE A 153 -7.09 24.09 -11.07
C ILE A 153 -7.24 24.23 -9.56
N ALA A 154 -6.97 23.16 -8.82
CA ALA A 154 -6.82 23.23 -7.37
C ALA A 154 -5.44 22.75 -6.92
N THR A 155 -4.95 23.34 -5.84
CA THR A 155 -3.68 23.01 -5.20
C THR A 155 -3.88 22.36 -3.82
N MET A 156 -2.80 21.80 -3.25
CA MET A 156 -2.84 21.17 -1.94
C MET A 156 -3.08 22.16 -0.79
N GLU A 157 -2.71 23.43 -0.98
CA GLU A 157 -2.88 24.53 -0.01
C GLU A 157 -3.98 25.51 -0.45
N GLU A 158 -5.07 24.97 -0.99
CA GLU A 158 -6.33 25.73 -1.22
C GLU A 158 -6.21 26.91 -2.20
N GLY A 159 -5.23 26.86 -3.10
CA GLY A 159 -5.16 27.70 -4.28
C GLY A 159 -6.12 27.20 -5.34
N PHE A 160 -7.05 28.05 -5.78
CA PHE A 160 -8.05 27.70 -6.78
C PHE A 160 -8.01 28.72 -7.92
N TYR A 161 -7.94 28.23 -9.15
CA TYR A 161 -7.81 29.04 -10.36
C TYR A 161 -8.76 28.54 -11.44
N GLU A 162 -9.34 29.47 -12.20
CA GLU A 162 -10.01 29.18 -13.46
C GLU A 162 -9.05 29.46 -14.61
N MET A 163 -8.88 28.53 -15.55
CA MET A 163 -7.95 28.67 -16.67
C MET A 163 -8.64 28.48 -18.01
N ASP A 164 -8.37 29.37 -18.96
CA ASP A 164 -8.73 29.21 -20.36
C ASP A 164 -7.82 28.19 -21.06
N VAL A 165 -8.39 27.13 -21.63
CA VAL A 165 -7.64 25.98 -22.18
C VAL A 165 -6.83 26.31 -23.43
N LYS A 166 -7.18 27.38 -24.16
CA LYS A 166 -6.52 27.78 -25.40
C LYS A 166 -5.35 28.71 -25.13
N THR A 167 -5.52 29.68 -24.23
CA THR A 167 -4.54 30.73 -23.93
C THR A 167 -3.68 30.44 -22.71
N LEU A 168 -4.11 29.50 -21.84
CA LEU A 168 -3.53 29.23 -20.52
C LEU A 168 -3.59 30.40 -19.53
N LYS A 169 -4.39 31.43 -19.85
CA LYS A 169 -4.61 32.54 -18.92
C LYS A 169 -5.43 32.06 -17.72
N THR A 170 -4.89 32.27 -16.52
CA THR A 170 -5.56 31.94 -15.26
C THR A 170 -6.23 33.18 -14.64
N LYS A 171 -7.33 32.94 -13.93
CA LYS A 171 -7.99 33.84 -13.01
C LYS A 171 -7.96 33.20 -11.64
N GLN A 172 -7.31 33.85 -10.67
CA GLN A 172 -7.32 33.40 -9.28
C GLN A 172 -8.73 33.54 -8.70
N LEU A 173 -9.24 32.46 -8.12
CA LEU A 173 -10.50 32.42 -7.37
C LEU A 173 -10.20 32.53 -5.87
N TYR A 174 -9.23 31.76 -5.40
CA TYR A 174 -8.70 31.81 -4.03
C TYR A 174 -7.18 31.65 -4.08
N GLN A 175 -6.48 32.39 -3.21
CA GLN A 175 -5.03 32.41 -3.17
C GLN A 175 -4.47 31.19 -2.42
N ASP A 176 -3.46 30.54 -3.02
CA ASP A 176 -2.73 29.43 -2.40
C ASP A 176 -2.03 29.85 -1.09
N GLY A 177 -2.12 28.99 -0.08
CA GLY A 177 -1.52 29.21 1.25
C GLY A 177 -0.02 29.47 1.22
N ASN A 178 0.72 28.86 0.30
CA ASN A 178 2.18 29.04 0.16
C ASN A 178 2.59 30.44 -0.27
N VAL A 179 1.67 31.22 -0.85
CA VAL A 179 1.91 32.63 -1.19
C VAL A 179 1.78 33.52 0.04
N LYS A 180 0.92 33.13 1.00
CA LYS A 180 0.69 33.88 2.24
C LYS A 180 1.75 33.57 3.29
N GLU A 181 2.06 32.29 3.46
CA GLU A 181 3.01 31.79 4.46
C GLU A 181 3.91 30.73 3.82
N LYS A 182 5.21 30.87 3.98
CA LYS A 182 6.16 29.86 3.51
C LYS A 182 6.21 28.71 4.52
N LYS A 183 6.06 27.46 4.05
CA LYS A 183 6.34 26.29 4.91
C LYS A 183 7.83 26.24 5.27
N GLY A 184 8.14 25.69 6.44
CA GLY A 184 9.49 25.28 6.84
C GLY A 184 9.92 23.97 6.17
N GLU A 185 10.70 23.15 6.89
CA GLU A 185 11.19 21.85 6.43
C GLU A 185 10.06 20.86 6.07
N ASP A 186 10.33 19.83 5.26
CA ASP A 186 9.30 18.88 4.79
C ASP A 186 8.55 18.18 5.93
N THR A 187 9.29 17.83 6.99
CA THR A 187 8.77 17.19 8.22
C THR A 187 8.12 18.18 9.19
N SER A 188 8.16 19.49 8.89
CA SER A 188 7.42 20.47 9.65
C SER A 188 5.92 20.35 9.41
N ASN A 189 5.15 20.82 10.39
CA ASN A 189 3.71 20.75 10.39
C ASN A 189 3.09 21.36 9.12
N ASN A 190 1.90 20.87 8.74
CA ASN A 190 1.14 21.44 7.63
C ASN A 190 0.74 22.91 7.92
N HIS A 191 0.47 23.66 6.85
CA HIS A 191 -0.20 24.95 6.96
C HIS A 191 -1.56 24.79 7.62
N ASN A 192 -1.93 25.75 8.45
CA ASN A 192 -3.30 25.85 8.93
C ASN A 192 -4.16 26.33 7.76
N GLY A 193 -5.08 25.50 7.27
CA GLY A 193 -6.04 25.87 6.23
C GLY A 193 -6.79 27.15 6.61
N LEU A 194 -6.85 28.11 5.68
CA LEU A 194 -7.56 29.38 5.90
C LEU A 194 -8.96 29.36 5.29
N LEU A 195 -9.21 28.47 4.33
CA LEU A 195 -10.48 28.37 3.63
C LEU A 195 -11.28 27.15 4.07
N LEU A 196 -10.66 25.98 4.16
CA LEU A 196 -11.31 24.73 4.57
C LEU A 196 -10.60 24.12 5.79
N PRO A 197 -11.32 23.34 6.61
CA PRO A 197 -10.69 22.54 7.66
C PRO A 197 -9.70 21.51 7.09
N GLY A 198 -8.70 21.14 7.90
CA GLY A 198 -7.68 20.17 7.52
C GLY A 198 -6.59 20.77 6.63
N ALA A 199 -5.78 19.90 6.03
CA ALA A 199 -4.65 20.29 5.20
C ALA A 199 -4.35 19.24 4.13
N HIS A 200 -3.43 19.55 3.21
CA HIS A 200 -2.88 18.59 2.26
C HIS A 200 -3.92 18.10 1.23
N GLY A 201 -4.35 18.98 0.34
CA GLY A 201 -5.33 18.67 -0.72
C GLY A 201 -4.93 17.52 -1.63
N LYS A 202 -5.90 16.71 -2.05
CA LYS A 202 -5.67 15.47 -2.82
C LYS A 202 -6.58 15.30 -4.03
N GLY A 203 -7.89 15.41 -3.84
CA GLY A 203 -8.88 15.07 -4.88
C GLY A 203 -9.66 16.29 -5.35
N VAL A 204 -9.94 16.37 -6.65
CA VAL A 204 -10.75 17.45 -7.25
C VAL A 204 -11.57 16.88 -8.39
N TYR A 205 -12.86 17.19 -8.41
CA TYR A 205 -13.74 16.84 -9.54
C TYR A 205 -14.89 17.83 -9.66
N SER A 206 -15.58 17.84 -10.79
CA SER A 206 -16.77 18.67 -11.01
C SER A 206 -17.93 17.86 -11.56
N GLY A 207 -19.15 18.17 -11.11
CA GLY A 207 -20.39 17.59 -11.58
C GLY A 207 -21.56 18.06 -10.74
N GLN A 208 -22.77 17.91 -11.25
CA GLN A 208 -24.04 18.22 -10.58
C GLN A 208 -24.04 19.65 -9.99
N GLY A 209 -23.49 20.62 -10.75
CA GLY A 209 -23.43 22.03 -10.39
C GLY A 209 -22.38 22.43 -9.35
N VAL A 210 -21.49 21.52 -8.94
CA VAL A 210 -20.45 21.80 -7.94
C VAL A 210 -19.07 21.34 -8.39
N MET A 211 -18.03 22.00 -7.86
CA MET A 211 -16.69 21.43 -7.75
C MET A 211 -16.55 20.79 -6.38
N VAL A 212 -16.08 19.56 -6.31
CA VAL A 212 -15.81 18.83 -5.08
C VAL A 212 -14.30 18.77 -4.88
N TYR A 213 -13.85 19.09 -3.67
CA TYR A 213 -12.44 19.10 -3.26
C TYR A 213 -12.27 18.24 -2.01
N SER A 214 -11.14 17.55 -1.91
CA SER A 214 -10.77 16.82 -0.71
C SER A 214 -9.35 17.10 -0.25
N ASN A 215 -9.14 16.98 1.06
CA ASN A 215 -7.83 16.95 1.69
C ASN A 215 -7.75 15.81 2.72
N ASN A 216 -6.55 15.33 3.02
CA ASN A 216 -6.35 14.13 3.84
C ASN A 216 -5.51 14.37 5.10
N GLY A 217 -5.07 15.59 5.35
CA GLY A 217 -4.19 15.91 6.47
C GLY A 217 -4.87 16.77 7.53
N GLU A 218 -4.19 16.88 8.66
CA GLU A 218 -4.46 17.85 9.70
C GLU A 218 -3.18 18.63 10.03
N SER A 219 -3.36 19.86 10.47
CA SER A 219 -2.27 20.68 11.01
C SER A 219 -2.23 20.58 12.52
N GLY A 220 -1.05 20.38 13.09
CA GLY A 220 -0.76 20.51 14.51
C GLY A 220 0.30 19.50 14.96
N PRO A 221 0.96 19.74 16.11
CA PRO A 221 1.92 18.78 16.65
C PRO A 221 1.28 17.43 16.99
N GLN A 222 -0.04 17.37 17.22
CA GLN A 222 -0.78 16.13 17.44
C GLN A 222 -0.87 15.28 16.17
N ALA A 223 -1.06 15.89 14.99
CA ALA A 223 -1.17 15.17 13.71
C ALA A 223 0.11 14.40 13.33
N LEU A 224 1.25 14.80 13.89
CA LEU A 224 2.55 14.15 13.69
C LEU A 224 2.76 12.92 14.60
N LYS A 225 1.91 12.74 15.62
CA LYS A 225 2.10 11.72 16.67
C LYS A 225 0.91 10.79 16.83
N GLN A 226 -0.30 11.28 16.58
CA GLN A 226 -1.54 10.59 16.87
C GLN A 226 -2.33 10.38 15.57
N PHE A 227 -2.52 9.12 15.21
CA PHE A 227 -3.14 8.70 13.94
C PHE A 227 -4.67 8.77 13.94
N ASP A 228 -5.30 8.78 15.12
CA ASP A 228 -6.76 8.62 15.27
C ASP A 228 -7.52 9.92 15.54
N ILE A 229 -6.85 11.08 15.45
CA ILE A 229 -7.52 12.39 15.53
C ILE A 229 -8.44 12.64 14.33
N GLU A 230 -9.40 13.55 14.48
CA GLU A 230 -10.15 14.05 13.32
C GLU A 230 -9.18 14.78 12.37
N ALA A 231 -9.14 14.36 11.11
CA ALA A 231 -8.25 14.90 10.10
C ALA A 231 -8.93 14.90 8.73
N GLY A 232 -8.56 15.85 7.86
CA GLY A 232 -9.02 15.90 6.47
C GLY A 232 -10.44 16.43 6.26
N VAL A 233 -10.81 16.68 4.99
CA VAL A 233 -12.13 17.20 4.63
C VAL A 233 -12.55 16.72 3.25
N LEU A 234 -13.87 16.56 3.09
CA LEU A 234 -14.56 16.58 1.80
C LEU A 234 -15.46 17.82 1.77
N ALA A 235 -15.34 18.65 0.73
CA ALA A 235 -16.09 19.88 0.59
C ALA A 235 -16.59 20.08 -0.85
N GLU A 236 -17.70 20.82 -1.01
CA GLU A 236 -18.27 21.20 -2.30
C GLU A 236 -18.36 22.73 -2.45
N TRP A 237 -18.07 23.24 -3.64
CA TRP A 237 -18.12 24.65 -4.02
C TRP A 237 -19.08 24.83 -5.20
N ASN A 238 -20.03 25.74 -5.07
CA ASN A 238 -21.08 25.98 -6.08
C ASN A 238 -20.73 27.10 -7.09
N GLY A 239 -19.48 27.55 -7.12
CA GLY A 239 -19.07 28.74 -7.88
C GLY A 239 -19.02 30.03 -7.06
N LYS A 240 -19.51 29.98 -5.81
CA LYS A 240 -19.55 31.13 -4.90
C LYS A 240 -19.14 30.74 -3.47
N ASP A 241 -19.87 29.81 -2.86
CA ASP A 241 -19.76 29.44 -1.46
C ASP A 241 -19.25 28.00 -1.30
N TRP A 242 -18.42 27.77 -0.29
CA TRP A 242 -17.94 26.45 0.11
C TRP A 242 -18.84 25.85 1.18
N LYS A 243 -19.03 24.54 1.11
CA LYS A 243 -19.74 23.74 2.11
C LYS A 243 -18.93 22.51 2.47
N VAL A 244 -18.66 22.35 3.76
CA VAL A 244 -18.08 21.12 4.30
C VAL A 244 -19.12 20.02 4.23
N VAL A 245 -18.77 18.90 3.59
CA VAL A 245 -19.61 17.70 3.49
C VAL A 245 -19.30 16.75 4.64
N ARG A 246 -18.01 16.51 4.90
CA ARG A 246 -17.56 15.56 5.91
C ARG A 246 -16.14 15.84 6.37
N ARG A 247 -15.87 15.64 7.66
CA ARG A 247 -14.55 15.77 8.29
C ARG A 247 -13.92 14.40 8.50
N ASN A 248 -13.19 13.93 7.50
CA ASN A 248 -12.39 12.71 7.49
C ASN A 248 -11.31 12.84 6.42
N GLN A 249 -10.33 11.94 6.42
CA GLN A 249 -9.25 11.95 5.43
C GLN A 249 -9.82 11.50 4.08
N PHE A 250 -9.66 12.29 3.01
CA PHE A 250 -10.12 11.94 1.66
C PHE A 250 -9.03 12.22 0.61
N VAL A 251 -8.84 11.27 -0.32
CA VAL A 251 -7.70 11.25 -1.26
C VAL A 251 -8.08 11.29 -2.73
N GLU A 252 -9.23 10.73 -3.11
CA GLU A 252 -9.70 10.76 -4.50
C GLU A 252 -11.09 11.36 -4.54
N VAL A 253 -11.31 12.20 -5.55
CA VAL A 253 -12.63 12.61 -5.99
C VAL A 253 -12.64 12.44 -7.51
N THR A 254 -13.58 11.64 -8.01
CA THR A 254 -13.66 11.26 -9.43
C THR A 254 -15.08 10.85 -9.78
N GLY A 255 -15.32 10.35 -10.98
CA GLY A 255 -16.61 9.82 -11.41
C GLY A 255 -16.43 8.83 -12.56
N PRO A 256 -17.52 8.33 -13.15
CA PRO A 256 -17.45 7.45 -14.32
C PRO A 256 -16.60 8.02 -15.45
N GLY A 257 -16.55 9.35 -15.63
CA GLY A 257 -15.73 9.99 -16.66
C GLY A 257 -14.21 9.96 -16.42
N GLY A 258 -13.75 9.62 -15.21
CA GLY A 258 -12.34 9.62 -14.86
C GLY A 258 -11.62 10.92 -15.26
N ILE A 259 -10.45 10.80 -15.89
CA ILE A 259 -9.65 11.96 -16.33
C ILE A 259 -10.28 12.81 -17.44
N TYR A 260 -11.40 12.40 -18.03
CA TYR A 260 -12.09 13.18 -19.06
C TYR A 260 -13.17 14.12 -18.47
N GLY A 261 -13.49 13.95 -17.18
CA GLY A 261 -14.68 14.54 -16.57
C GLY A 261 -15.95 13.78 -16.92
N ASN A 262 -17.00 13.93 -16.12
CA ASN A 262 -18.29 13.28 -16.36
C ASN A 262 -18.89 13.73 -17.70
N LYS A 263 -19.46 12.77 -18.45
CA LYS A 263 -20.06 13.03 -19.76
C LYS A 263 -21.42 13.71 -19.62
N ASN A 264 -22.23 13.24 -18.68
CA ASN A 264 -23.51 13.86 -18.33
C ASN A 264 -23.31 14.57 -16.99
N THR A 265 -22.76 15.78 -17.02
CA THR A 265 -22.36 16.52 -15.82
C THR A 265 -23.48 16.68 -14.81
N ASP A 266 -24.74 16.80 -15.24
CA ASP A 266 -25.88 17.06 -14.35
C ASP A 266 -26.38 15.82 -13.59
N THR A 267 -26.06 14.62 -14.07
CA THR A 267 -26.65 13.37 -13.57
C THR A 267 -25.64 12.30 -13.19
N ASP A 268 -24.47 12.27 -13.82
CA ASP A 268 -23.45 11.27 -13.50
C ASP A 268 -22.97 11.45 -12.04
N PRO A 269 -22.74 10.37 -11.28
CA PRO A 269 -22.32 10.45 -9.90
C PRO A 269 -20.90 11.00 -9.76
N ILE A 270 -20.62 11.56 -8.58
CA ILE A 270 -19.25 11.81 -8.11
C ILE A 270 -18.94 10.80 -7.02
N TRP A 271 -17.80 10.14 -7.10
CA TRP A 271 -17.28 9.23 -6.09
C TRP A 271 -16.16 9.90 -5.32
N ALA A 272 -16.09 9.62 -4.02
CA ALA A 272 -14.99 10.04 -3.17
C ALA A 272 -14.48 8.86 -2.35
N THR A 273 -13.17 8.68 -2.24
CA THR A 273 -12.57 7.67 -1.36
C THR A 273 -11.70 8.32 -0.30
N GLY A 274 -11.78 7.77 0.90
CA GLY A 274 -11.13 8.30 2.09
C GLY A 274 -11.03 7.25 3.17
N TRP A 275 -10.71 7.67 4.40
CA TRP A 275 -10.68 6.79 5.56
C TRP A 275 -10.82 7.59 6.85
N ASP A 276 -11.09 6.86 7.91
CA ASP A 276 -10.75 7.22 9.28
C ASP A 276 -9.92 6.09 9.89
N HIS A 277 -9.56 6.18 11.17
CA HIS A 277 -8.78 5.12 11.83
C HIS A 277 -9.52 3.77 11.90
N LYS A 278 -10.85 3.73 11.65
CA LYS A 278 -11.70 2.53 11.74
C LYS A 278 -11.78 1.76 10.43
N SER A 279 -11.93 2.45 9.31
CA SER A 279 -12.14 1.82 7.99
C SER A 279 -11.94 2.80 6.83
N VAL A 280 -11.92 2.25 5.61
CA VAL A 280 -12.02 3.04 4.38
C VAL A 280 -13.43 3.60 4.25
N LEU A 281 -13.55 4.82 3.75
CA LEU A 281 -14.78 5.51 3.42
C LEU A 281 -14.97 5.57 1.90
N LEU A 282 -16.18 5.30 1.45
CA LEU A 282 -16.64 5.53 0.09
C LEU A 282 -17.85 6.46 0.13
N GLY A 283 -17.73 7.64 -0.47
CA GLY A 283 -18.82 8.57 -0.69
C GLY A 283 -19.32 8.52 -2.13
N VAL A 284 -20.63 8.62 -2.32
CA VAL A 284 -21.24 8.86 -3.65
C VAL A 284 -22.17 10.06 -3.58
N ARG A 285 -21.96 11.03 -4.47
CA ARG A 285 -22.86 12.15 -4.70
C ARG A 285 -23.73 11.86 -5.90
N ASP A 286 -25.01 11.70 -5.66
CA ASP A 286 -26.01 11.32 -6.65
C ASP A 286 -27.29 12.13 -6.43
N GLY A 287 -27.83 12.71 -7.51
CA GLY A 287 -28.99 13.61 -7.44
C GLY A 287 -28.82 14.77 -6.45
N GLY A 288 -27.61 15.32 -6.31
CA GLY A 288 -27.36 16.43 -5.38
C GLY A 288 -27.08 16.03 -3.93
N LYS A 289 -27.05 14.73 -3.60
CA LYS A 289 -26.97 14.25 -2.21
C LYS A 289 -25.83 13.24 -2.01
N TRP A 290 -25.22 13.27 -0.83
CA TRP A 290 -24.16 12.35 -0.45
C TRP A 290 -24.72 11.12 0.29
N SER A 291 -24.19 9.94 -0.04
CA SER A 291 -24.35 8.69 0.71
C SER A 291 -22.98 8.09 0.99
N PHE A 292 -22.80 7.46 2.14
CA PHE A 292 -21.50 6.95 2.58
C PHE A 292 -21.55 5.48 2.98
N PHE A 293 -20.46 4.78 2.69
CA PHE A 293 -20.23 3.35 2.90
C PHE A 293 -18.84 3.14 3.46
N ARG A 294 -18.62 1.99 4.11
CA ARG A 294 -17.34 1.59 4.70
C ARG A 294 -16.79 0.33 4.05
N LEU A 295 -15.48 0.30 3.82
CA LEU A 295 -14.73 -0.86 3.31
C LEU A 295 -13.63 -1.24 4.33
N PRO A 296 -13.24 -2.53 4.42
CA PRO A 296 -12.14 -2.94 5.29
C PRO A 296 -10.78 -2.49 4.74
N LYS A 297 -9.78 -2.41 5.62
CA LYS A 297 -8.37 -2.13 5.31
C LYS A 297 -7.56 -3.42 5.33
N THR A 298 -6.62 -3.58 4.39
CA THR A 298 -5.61 -4.65 4.44
C THR A 298 -4.27 -4.15 4.99
N SER A 299 -3.91 -2.89 4.70
CA SER A 299 -2.73 -2.21 5.22
C SER A 299 -3.13 -0.96 6.01
N HIS A 300 -2.33 -0.64 7.03
CA HIS A 300 -2.47 0.53 7.88
C HIS A 300 -1.29 1.50 7.75
N SER A 301 -0.40 1.28 6.79
CA SER A 301 0.75 2.15 6.53
C SER A 301 0.37 3.59 6.17
N TYR A 302 -0.91 3.86 5.90
CA TYR A 302 -1.42 5.17 5.45
C TYR A 302 -2.25 5.90 6.50
N ASP A 303 -2.35 5.37 7.72
CA ASP A 303 -3.25 5.90 8.76
C ASP A 303 -2.77 7.24 9.39
N GLY A 304 -1.60 7.77 9.02
CA GLY A 304 -1.07 9.01 9.61
C GLY A 304 -2.01 10.21 9.41
N ALA A 305 -2.30 10.94 10.49
CA ALA A 305 -3.27 12.05 10.47
C ALA A 305 -2.78 13.31 9.74
N HIS A 306 -1.47 13.51 9.64
CA HIS A 306 -0.86 14.63 8.88
C HIS A 306 -1.04 14.51 7.36
N GLY A 307 -1.35 13.33 6.83
CA GLY A 307 -1.71 13.12 5.42
C GLY A 307 -0.56 12.99 4.41
N TRP A 308 0.70 12.89 4.86
CA TRP A 308 1.86 12.78 3.95
C TRP A 308 2.05 11.39 3.37
N ASN A 309 1.63 10.34 4.10
CA ASN A 309 1.77 8.93 3.68
C ASN A 309 1.45 8.73 2.19
N THR A 310 2.49 8.55 1.37
CA THR A 310 2.52 8.91 -0.06
C THR A 310 1.70 8.04 -1.04
N GLU A 311 0.78 7.20 -0.57
CA GLU A 311 -0.18 6.59 -1.50
C GLU A 311 -1.16 7.64 -2.02
N TRP A 312 -1.42 7.62 -3.32
CA TRP A 312 -2.51 8.38 -3.92
C TRP A 312 -3.52 7.41 -4.54
N PRO A 313 -4.42 6.83 -3.72
CA PRO A 313 -5.47 5.93 -4.16
C PRO A 313 -6.28 6.51 -5.31
N ARG A 314 -6.52 5.74 -6.38
CA ARG A 314 -7.30 6.18 -7.56
C ARG A 314 -8.42 5.21 -7.87
N ILE A 315 -9.43 5.70 -8.60
CA ILE A 315 -10.38 4.87 -9.36
C ILE A 315 -10.17 5.18 -10.85
N ARG A 316 -9.83 4.18 -11.66
CA ARG A 316 -9.56 4.33 -13.10
C ARG A 316 -10.14 3.18 -13.91
N ASP A 317 -10.65 3.51 -15.09
CA ASP A 317 -10.93 2.52 -16.12
C ASP A 317 -9.61 1.98 -16.69
N ILE A 318 -9.41 0.69 -16.54
CA ILE A 318 -8.28 -0.08 -17.07
C ILE A 318 -8.71 -1.05 -18.19
N GLY A 319 -9.99 -1.00 -18.56
CA GLY A 319 -10.59 -1.80 -19.61
C GLY A 319 -10.33 -1.24 -21.01
N THR A 320 -11.16 -1.65 -21.96
CA THR A 320 -11.21 -1.06 -23.30
C THR A 320 -12.45 -0.18 -23.42
N ALA A 321 -12.51 0.66 -24.44
CA ALA A 321 -13.68 1.51 -24.68
C ALA A 321 -15.00 0.69 -24.76
N ASP A 322 -14.95 -0.51 -25.34
CA ASP A 322 -16.12 -1.40 -25.47
C ASP A 322 -16.39 -2.24 -24.22
N LYS A 323 -15.39 -2.40 -23.34
CA LYS A 323 -15.50 -3.19 -22.11
C LYS A 323 -14.74 -2.48 -20.97
N PRO A 324 -15.36 -1.45 -20.37
CA PRO A 324 -14.78 -0.78 -19.21
C PRO A 324 -14.56 -1.75 -18.06
N ASP A 325 -13.47 -1.55 -17.32
CA ASP A 325 -13.14 -2.32 -16.10
C ASP A 325 -12.46 -1.37 -15.13
N TYR A 326 -13.15 -0.98 -14.06
CA TYR A 326 -12.62 0.02 -13.14
C TYR A 326 -11.84 -0.66 -12.02
N LEU A 327 -10.57 -0.30 -11.92
CA LEU A 327 -9.69 -0.66 -10.82
C LEU A 327 -9.65 0.50 -9.83
N MET A 328 -9.82 0.16 -8.56
CA MET A 328 -9.54 1.07 -7.46
C MET A 328 -8.34 0.56 -6.66
N THR A 329 -7.41 1.43 -6.31
CA THR A 329 -6.39 1.20 -5.28
C THR A 329 -6.82 1.90 -4.00
N MET A 330 -6.69 1.26 -2.84
CA MET A 330 -6.92 1.91 -1.54
C MET A 330 -6.37 1.04 -0.41
N HIS A 331 -5.55 1.62 0.48
CA HIS A 331 -5.05 0.95 1.70
C HIS A 331 -4.34 -0.37 1.43
N GLY A 332 -3.52 -0.42 0.37
CA GLY A 332 -2.73 -1.60 0.00
C GLY A 332 -3.54 -2.72 -0.63
N LEU A 333 -4.76 -2.45 -1.10
CA LEU A 333 -5.62 -3.40 -1.79
C LEU A 333 -6.06 -2.90 -3.16
N PHE A 334 -6.05 -3.81 -4.14
CA PHE A 334 -6.75 -3.63 -5.40
C PHE A 334 -8.21 -4.03 -5.27
N TRP A 335 -9.10 -3.25 -5.88
CA TRP A 335 -10.53 -3.48 -5.87
C TRP A 335 -11.08 -3.43 -7.30
N ARG A 336 -11.95 -4.37 -7.65
CA ARG A 336 -12.87 -4.14 -8.75
C ARG A 336 -13.91 -3.14 -8.29
N PHE A 337 -14.06 -2.06 -9.04
CA PHE A 337 -15.05 -1.01 -8.79
C PHE A 337 -16.10 -1.03 -9.91
N PRO A 338 -17.40 -0.95 -9.60
CA PRO A 338 -18.43 -0.94 -10.62
C PRO A 338 -18.62 0.48 -11.18
N GLN A 339 -18.51 0.65 -12.50
CA GLN A 339 -18.78 1.93 -13.18
C GLN A 339 -20.20 2.46 -12.88
N THR A 340 -21.14 1.54 -12.61
CA THR A 340 -22.55 1.82 -12.38
C THR A 340 -22.88 2.19 -10.92
N PHE A 341 -21.86 2.44 -10.09
CA PHE A 341 -22.07 2.76 -8.67
C PHE A 341 -22.81 4.09 -8.48
N THR A 342 -24.00 4.02 -7.91
CA THR A 342 -24.87 5.17 -7.60
C THR A 342 -25.53 4.96 -6.24
N SER A 343 -26.24 5.97 -5.71
CA SER A 343 -26.97 5.82 -4.43
C SER A 343 -28.06 4.75 -4.46
N LYS A 344 -28.53 4.36 -5.67
CA LYS A 344 -29.57 3.35 -5.91
C LYS A 344 -29.03 2.03 -6.49
N ASN A 345 -27.74 1.97 -6.76
CA ASN A 345 -27.06 0.78 -7.28
C ASN A 345 -25.66 0.71 -6.67
N THR A 346 -25.57 0.07 -5.51
CA THR A 346 -24.35 0.06 -4.68
C THR A 346 -23.65 -1.31 -4.71
N ALA A 347 -24.10 -2.23 -5.56
CA ALA A 347 -23.52 -3.56 -5.69
C ALA A 347 -22.28 -3.59 -6.58
N GLY A 348 -21.40 -4.56 -6.35
CA GLY A 348 -20.36 -4.95 -7.32
C GLY A 348 -18.92 -4.59 -6.97
N ILE A 349 -18.67 -3.91 -5.85
CA ILE A 349 -17.30 -3.72 -5.33
C ILE A 349 -16.76 -5.06 -4.86
N ARG A 350 -15.58 -5.47 -5.34
CA ARG A 350 -14.96 -6.75 -4.94
C ARG A 350 -13.47 -6.60 -4.65
N PRO A 351 -12.96 -7.19 -3.55
CA PRO A 351 -11.54 -7.21 -3.27
C PRO A 351 -10.82 -8.07 -4.31
N ARG A 352 -9.64 -7.63 -4.77
CA ARG A 352 -8.74 -8.41 -5.62
C ARG A 352 -7.58 -8.93 -4.77
N SER A 353 -6.32 -8.53 -4.99
CA SER A 353 -5.17 -8.89 -4.14
C SER A 353 -4.61 -7.68 -3.37
N SER A 354 -3.82 -7.93 -2.34
CA SER A 354 -3.04 -6.88 -1.67
C SER A 354 -1.71 -6.63 -2.38
N TYR A 355 -1.19 -5.41 -2.27
CA TYR A 355 0.13 -5.03 -2.81
C TYR A 355 1.01 -4.33 -1.77
N LEU A 356 2.32 -4.28 -2.03
CA LEU A 356 3.35 -3.71 -1.15
C LEU A 356 3.95 -2.42 -1.70
N LYS A 357 4.00 -2.25 -3.03
CA LYS A 357 4.38 -0.99 -3.68
C LYS A 357 3.56 0.19 -3.17
N VAL A 358 4.17 1.38 -3.10
CA VAL A 358 3.44 2.64 -3.01
C VAL A 358 3.08 3.07 -4.43
N ILE A 359 1.78 3.24 -4.72
CA ILE A 359 1.25 3.54 -6.05
C ILE A 359 0.63 4.94 -6.02
N GLY A 360 1.10 5.82 -6.91
CA GLY A 360 0.62 7.21 -7.02
C GLY A 360 -0.43 7.42 -8.13
N ASP A 361 -0.30 6.69 -9.24
CA ASP A 361 -1.25 6.71 -10.36
C ASP A 361 -1.07 5.46 -11.23
N PHE A 362 -2.03 5.18 -12.11
CA PHE A 362 -1.90 4.08 -13.06
C PHE A 362 -2.79 4.26 -14.29
N ALA A 363 -2.38 3.61 -15.38
CA ALA A 363 -3.14 3.58 -16.62
C ALA A 363 -2.92 2.29 -17.42
N ARG A 364 -3.89 1.97 -18.29
CA ARG A 364 -3.72 0.99 -19.37
C ARG A 364 -2.84 1.58 -20.47
N TRP A 365 -1.79 0.88 -20.88
CA TRP A 365 -0.95 1.29 -22.02
C TRP A 365 -0.30 0.08 -22.69
N ASN A 366 -0.29 0.04 -24.02
CA ASN A 366 0.29 -1.07 -24.82
C ASN A 366 -0.11 -2.48 -24.34
N ASN A 367 -1.39 -2.65 -23.98
CA ASN A 367 -1.93 -3.90 -23.44
C ASN A 367 -1.25 -4.38 -22.14
N GLN A 368 -0.79 -3.44 -21.32
CA GLN A 368 -0.30 -3.65 -19.96
C GLN A 368 -0.96 -2.65 -19.01
N LEU A 369 -0.86 -2.93 -17.71
CA LEU A 369 -1.05 -1.92 -16.68
C LEU A 369 0.31 -1.28 -16.37
N VAL A 370 0.34 0.04 -16.27
CA VAL A 370 1.54 0.79 -15.88
C VAL A 370 1.23 1.56 -14.62
N PHE A 371 1.91 1.22 -13.54
CA PHE A 371 1.83 1.90 -12.26
C PHE A 371 2.97 2.91 -12.13
N GLY A 372 2.64 4.14 -11.74
CA GLY A 372 3.59 5.11 -11.23
C GLY A 372 3.77 4.90 -9.74
N CYS A 373 5.02 4.77 -9.29
CA CYS A 373 5.35 4.42 -7.92
C CYS A 373 5.99 5.58 -7.14
N ASP A 374 6.19 5.34 -5.85
CA ASP A 374 7.11 6.08 -4.99
C ASP A 374 7.97 5.06 -4.21
N ASP A 375 9.27 5.01 -4.49
CA ASP A 375 10.11 3.86 -4.11
C ASP A 375 11.23 4.18 -3.13
N SER A 376 11.84 5.36 -3.20
CA SER A 376 13.01 5.71 -2.39
C SER A 376 13.14 7.22 -2.20
N ALA A 377 12.91 7.67 -0.98
CA ALA A 377 13.26 9.00 -0.50
C ALA A 377 14.74 9.09 -0.11
N GLN A 378 15.40 10.23 -0.34
CA GLN A 378 16.82 10.46 0.00
C GLN A 378 17.12 10.20 1.49
N LYS A 379 16.13 10.42 2.33
CA LYS A 379 16.19 10.15 3.75
C LYS A 379 14.82 9.80 4.24
N GLU A 380 14.78 8.96 5.25
CA GLU A 380 13.54 8.62 5.93
C GLU A 380 12.94 9.89 6.55
N PHE A 381 11.64 10.09 6.37
CA PHE A 381 10.90 11.20 6.95
C PHE A 381 10.71 11.00 8.46
N LEU A 382 9.60 10.38 8.87
CA LEU A 382 9.25 10.09 10.26
C LEU A 382 9.57 8.63 10.67
N ASN A 383 10.26 7.87 9.82
CA ASN A 383 10.45 6.43 9.94
C ASN A 383 11.73 5.96 10.63
N LYS A 384 12.34 6.81 11.46
CA LYS A 384 13.52 6.41 12.23
C LYS A 384 13.10 5.56 13.41
N ARG A 385 13.77 4.42 13.62
CA ARG A 385 13.48 3.50 14.73
C ARG A 385 14.71 2.74 15.22
N LYS A 386 14.72 2.34 16.49
CA LYS A 386 15.84 1.56 17.08
C LYS A 386 16.14 0.27 16.32
N THR A 387 15.12 -0.40 15.78
CA THR A 387 15.27 -1.67 15.04
C THR A 387 16.04 -1.55 13.73
N LYS A 388 16.25 -0.34 13.21
CA LYS A 388 17.09 -0.05 12.04
C LYS A 388 18.55 0.25 12.39
N GLY A 389 18.84 0.54 13.65
CA GLY A 389 20.13 1.08 14.06
C GLY A 389 20.37 2.49 13.49
N ASN A 390 21.58 2.76 13.04
CA ASN A 390 22.00 4.07 12.53
C ASN A 390 22.12 4.11 11.00
N ILE A 391 21.31 3.31 10.29
CA ILE A 391 21.33 3.27 8.84
C ILE A 391 20.91 4.62 8.24
N GLU A 392 21.65 5.08 7.23
CA GLU A 392 21.30 6.28 6.46
C GLU A 392 20.34 5.94 5.31
N GLY A 393 19.62 6.96 4.83
CA GLY A 393 18.83 6.84 3.61
C GLY A 393 19.71 6.69 2.35
N PRO A 394 19.12 6.37 1.19
CA PRO A 394 19.84 6.42 -0.08
C PRO A 394 20.29 7.86 -0.36
N GLY A 395 21.47 8.08 -0.93
CA GLY A 395 22.01 9.42 -1.13
C GLY A 395 21.25 10.30 -2.13
N GLN A 396 20.28 9.73 -2.85
CA GLN A 396 19.41 10.46 -3.78
C GLN A 396 18.04 9.77 -3.93
N SER A 397 16.98 10.58 -3.96
CA SER A 397 15.62 10.13 -4.20
C SER A 397 15.45 9.58 -5.61
N ASN A 398 14.71 8.48 -5.74
CA ASN A 398 14.40 7.87 -7.03
C ASN A 398 13.15 7.00 -6.96
N SER A 399 12.48 6.87 -8.10
CA SER A 399 11.42 5.87 -8.28
C SER A 399 11.35 5.47 -9.76
N ASN A 400 10.40 4.59 -10.09
CA ASN A 400 10.25 4.03 -11.41
C ASN A 400 8.78 3.74 -11.74
N LEU A 401 8.56 3.17 -12.92
CA LEU A 401 7.30 2.61 -13.36
C LEU A 401 7.31 1.10 -13.16
N TRP A 402 6.14 0.53 -12.87
CA TRP A 402 5.94 -0.91 -12.81
C TRP A 402 4.93 -1.36 -13.86
N PHE A 403 5.39 -2.16 -14.83
CA PHE A 403 4.61 -2.67 -15.94
C PHE A 403 4.14 -4.10 -15.63
N THR A 404 2.83 -4.33 -15.65
CA THR A 404 2.24 -5.61 -15.28
C THR A 404 1.19 -6.09 -16.30
N SER A 405 0.74 -7.32 -16.15
CA SER A 405 -0.45 -7.80 -16.85
C SER A 405 -1.72 -7.23 -16.21
N PHE A 406 -2.86 -7.32 -16.89
CA PHE A 406 -4.17 -6.98 -16.31
C PHE A 406 -4.64 -7.97 -15.23
N ASN A 407 -4.03 -9.15 -15.16
CA ASN A 407 -4.33 -10.16 -14.15
C ASN A 407 -3.54 -9.95 -12.87
N THR A 408 -2.41 -9.24 -12.91
CA THR A 408 -1.57 -9.00 -11.73
C THR A 408 -2.33 -8.50 -10.50
N PRO A 409 -3.34 -7.61 -10.60
CA PRO A 409 -4.09 -7.22 -9.41
C PRO A 409 -4.93 -8.34 -8.77
N ASP A 410 -5.01 -9.54 -9.37
CA ASP A 410 -5.57 -10.78 -8.80
C ASP A 410 -4.48 -11.81 -8.40
N GLU A 411 -3.19 -11.51 -8.52
CA GLU A 411 -2.12 -12.53 -8.43
C GLU A 411 -1.10 -12.28 -7.31
N LEU A 412 -1.25 -11.19 -6.54
CA LEU A 412 -0.32 -10.82 -5.47
C LEU A 412 -0.77 -11.39 -4.10
N GLY A 413 -0.65 -10.61 -3.03
CA GLY A 413 -0.90 -11.06 -1.67
C GLY A 413 -2.37 -11.30 -1.34
N PRO A 414 -2.63 -12.03 -0.24
CA PRO A 414 -3.98 -12.29 0.24
C PRO A 414 -4.73 -11.01 0.59
N ASN A 415 -6.02 -10.95 0.26
CA ASN A 415 -6.87 -9.80 0.54
C ASN A 415 -7.51 -9.83 1.95
N THR A 416 -6.87 -10.51 2.91
CA THR A 416 -7.29 -10.50 4.31
C THR A 416 -7.35 -9.06 4.80
N ALA A 417 -8.50 -8.66 5.34
CA ALA A 417 -8.80 -7.27 5.63
C ALA A 417 -9.73 -7.15 6.85
N GLN A 418 -9.68 -6.02 7.52
CA GLN A 418 -10.49 -5.75 8.71
C GLN A 418 -10.90 -4.28 8.78
N GLY A 419 -11.96 -3.98 9.51
CA GLY A 419 -12.38 -2.62 9.76
C GLY A 419 -13.65 -2.53 10.60
N ALA A 420 -13.80 -1.41 11.29
CA ALA A 420 -14.88 -1.20 12.23
C ALA A 420 -15.90 -0.18 11.72
N VAL A 421 -17.15 -0.37 12.14
CA VAL A 421 -18.21 0.64 12.01
C VAL A 421 -18.28 1.54 13.24
N TRP A 422 -18.05 0.96 14.42
CA TRP A 422 -17.88 1.64 15.70
C TRP A 422 -16.62 1.14 16.38
N LEU A 423 -15.83 2.04 16.96
CA LEU A 423 -14.63 1.70 17.70
C LEU A 423 -14.53 2.52 19.00
N ALA A 424 -14.87 1.89 20.12
CA ALA A 424 -14.97 2.54 21.43
C ALA A 424 -15.85 3.80 21.42
N GLU A 425 -16.91 3.79 20.60
CA GLU A 425 -17.77 4.94 20.38
C GLU A 425 -19.02 4.87 21.25
N LYS A 426 -19.41 6.02 21.81
CA LYS A 426 -20.74 6.18 22.40
C LYS A 426 -21.77 6.20 21.28
N ILE A 427 -22.75 5.31 21.38
CA ILE A 427 -23.86 5.21 20.43
C ILE A 427 -25.18 5.34 21.19
N GLU A 428 -26.15 5.98 20.54
CA GLU A 428 -27.49 6.14 21.07
C GLU A 428 -28.31 4.84 20.94
N ALA A 429 -29.41 4.76 21.67
CA ALA A 429 -30.36 3.66 21.50
C ALA A 429 -30.94 3.66 20.08
N ASN A 430 -31.07 2.48 19.46
CA ASN A 430 -31.52 2.30 18.09
C ASN A 430 -30.59 2.91 17.02
N ALA A 431 -29.36 3.29 17.36
CA ALA A 431 -28.37 3.76 16.39
C ALA A 431 -28.11 2.67 15.34
N VAL A 432 -28.07 3.08 14.07
CA VAL A 432 -27.77 2.23 12.92
C VAL A 432 -26.42 2.65 12.36
N SER A 433 -25.52 1.70 12.17
CA SER A 433 -24.19 1.97 11.61
C SER A 433 -24.26 2.36 10.13
N GLU A 434 -23.21 3.02 9.63
CA GLU A 434 -22.98 3.11 8.19
C GLU A 434 -22.88 1.68 7.59
N PRO A 435 -23.34 1.46 6.35
CA PRO A 435 -23.16 0.19 5.65
C PRO A 435 -21.69 -0.19 5.50
N PHE A 436 -21.35 -1.44 5.77
CA PHE A 436 -20.01 -2.00 5.64
C PHE A 436 -20.01 -3.08 4.55
N LEU A 437 -19.01 -3.09 3.67
CA LEU A 437 -18.94 -4.07 2.57
C LEU A 437 -18.87 -5.49 3.13
N PHE A 438 -19.82 -6.34 2.77
CA PHE A 438 -19.93 -7.71 3.28
C PHE A 438 -19.63 -8.77 2.22
N ALA A 439 -19.74 -8.41 0.95
CA ALA A 439 -19.43 -9.27 -0.19
C ALA A 439 -17.91 -9.35 -0.46
N GLY A 440 -17.47 -10.49 -1.01
CA GLY A 440 -16.09 -10.67 -1.48
C GLY A 440 -15.26 -11.70 -0.71
N TRP A 441 -15.78 -12.24 0.40
CA TRP A 441 -15.07 -13.21 1.23
C TRP A 441 -15.98 -14.35 1.69
N ASN A 442 -15.44 -15.57 1.71
CA ASN A 442 -16.14 -16.75 2.24
C ASN A 442 -15.97 -16.91 3.76
N LYS A 443 -14.84 -16.45 4.30
CA LYS A 443 -14.49 -16.55 5.72
C LYS A 443 -14.63 -15.18 6.37
N ARG A 444 -15.71 -15.01 7.13
CA ARG A 444 -16.10 -13.71 7.70
C ARG A 444 -16.46 -13.86 9.15
N MET A 445 -16.03 -12.90 9.97
CA MET A 445 -16.49 -12.77 11.34
C MET A 445 -16.58 -11.30 11.76
N ALA A 446 -17.25 -11.05 12.87
CA ALA A 446 -17.23 -9.77 13.58
C ALA A 446 -16.88 -9.98 15.05
N TRP A 447 -16.22 -8.99 15.63
CA TRP A 447 -16.07 -8.83 17.07
C TRP A 447 -16.97 -7.72 17.55
N VAL A 448 -17.82 -8.03 18.53
CA VAL A 448 -18.73 -7.08 19.19
C VAL A 448 -18.26 -6.92 20.62
N HIS A 449 -17.96 -5.70 21.05
CA HIS A 449 -17.63 -5.37 22.43
C HIS A 449 -18.61 -4.33 22.96
N ASN A 450 -19.22 -4.64 24.10
CA ASN A 450 -20.08 -3.74 24.85
C ASN A 450 -19.31 -3.23 26.06
N ALA A 451 -18.79 -2.01 25.98
CA ALA A 451 -18.08 -1.36 27.09
C ALA A 451 -19.06 -0.68 28.09
N GLY A 452 -20.37 -0.77 27.84
CA GLY A 452 -21.41 -0.27 28.73
C GLY A 452 -21.63 -1.14 29.96
N ASN A 453 -22.52 -0.67 30.83
CA ASN A 453 -22.88 -1.30 32.11
C ASN A 453 -24.20 -2.09 32.07
N GLN A 454 -24.82 -2.20 30.89
CA GLN A 454 -26.05 -2.93 30.65
C GLN A 454 -25.85 -3.96 29.54
N ASN A 455 -26.67 -5.01 29.53
CA ASN A 455 -26.68 -5.97 28.42
C ASN A 455 -27.30 -5.31 27.19
N VAL A 456 -26.66 -5.45 26.03
CA VAL A 456 -27.08 -4.81 24.77
C VAL A 456 -27.22 -5.87 23.69
N SER A 457 -28.30 -5.77 22.93
CA SER A 457 -28.55 -6.57 21.73
C SER A 457 -28.03 -5.82 20.51
N PHE A 458 -27.20 -6.48 19.72
CA PHE A 458 -26.72 -5.97 18.43
C PHE A 458 -27.37 -6.76 17.30
N SER A 459 -28.22 -6.10 16.52
CA SER A 459 -28.91 -6.66 15.36
C SER A 459 -28.12 -6.38 14.08
N PHE A 460 -27.73 -7.44 13.37
CA PHE A 460 -27.08 -7.37 12.07
C PHE A 460 -28.14 -7.45 10.96
N GLU A 461 -28.05 -6.55 9.99
CA GLU A 461 -28.94 -6.50 8.83
C GLU A 461 -28.10 -6.46 7.55
N THR A 462 -28.58 -7.10 6.47
CA THR A 462 -27.91 -7.09 5.17
C THR A 462 -28.78 -6.46 4.08
N ASP A 463 -28.13 -5.71 3.19
CA ASP A 463 -28.67 -5.31 1.90
C ASP A 463 -28.16 -6.30 0.85
N ILE A 464 -29.03 -7.18 0.37
CA ILE A 464 -28.61 -8.37 -0.37
C ILE A 464 -28.07 -8.01 -1.76
N ASP A 465 -28.70 -7.04 -2.42
CA ASP A 465 -28.49 -6.71 -3.84
C ASP A 465 -28.01 -5.26 -4.07
N GLY A 466 -27.71 -4.52 -2.99
CA GLY A 466 -27.22 -3.15 -3.09
C GLY A 466 -28.31 -2.17 -3.56
N LYS A 467 -29.57 -2.43 -3.21
CA LYS A 467 -30.73 -1.58 -3.55
C LYS A 467 -31.32 -0.85 -2.35
N GLY A 468 -30.71 -1.00 -1.17
CA GLY A 468 -31.18 -0.38 0.08
C GLY A 468 -32.30 -1.16 0.78
N ASN A 469 -32.53 -2.42 0.40
CA ASN A 469 -33.58 -3.27 0.96
C ASN A 469 -33.03 -4.14 2.10
N TRP A 470 -32.96 -3.55 3.29
CA TRP A 470 -32.35 -4.19 4.47
C TRP A 470 -33.20 -5.33 5.04
N LYS A 471 -32.56 -6.47 5.30
CA LYS A 471 -33.18 -7.66 5.92
C LYS A 471 -32.42 -8.04 7.19
N SER A 472 -33.15 -8.45 8.22
CA SER A 472 -32.54 -9.00 9.43
C SER A 472 -31.75 -10.27 9.12
N LEU A 473 -30.50 -10.32 9.57
CA LEU A 473 -29.63 -11.49 9.46
C LEU A 473 -29.56 -12.24 10.79
N ARG A 474 -29.22 -11.55 11.87
CA ARG A 474 -29.09 -12.13 13.22
C ARG A 474 -29.06 -11.06 14.30
N THR A 475 -29.36 -11.45 15.53
CA THR A 475 -29.18 -10.60 16.72
C THR A 475 -28.29 -11.33 17.72
N VAL A 476 -27.37 -10.60 18.35
CA VAL A 476 -26.48 -11.14 19.39
C VAL A 476 -26.61 -10.33 20.68
N GLU A 477 -26.81 -11.02 21.78
CA GLU A 477 -26.77 -10.43 23.12
C GLU A 477 -25.31 -10.30 23.57
N THR A 478 -24.91 -9.09 23.96
CA THR A 478 -23.56 -8.82 24.47
C THR A 478 -23.68 -8.25 25.89
N PRO A 479 -23.30 -9.03 26.93
CA PRO A 479 -23.37 -8.56 28.30
C PRO A 479 -22.50 -7.33 28.56
N ALA A 480 -22.82 -6.60 29.62
CA ALA A 480 -22.04 -5.46 30.09
C ALA A 480 -20.55 -5.79 30.27
N GLY A 481 -19.67 -4.98 29.69
CA GLY A 481 -18.21 -5.16 29.73
C GLY A 481 -17.67 -6.38 28.97
N GLN A 482 -18.51 -7.13 28.25
CA GLN A 482 -18.11 -8.37 27.58
C GLN A 482 -17.96 -8.20 26.06
N SER A 483 -17.39 -9.22 25.44
CA SER A 483 -17.22 -9.30 23.99
C SER A 483 -17.78 -10.61 23.44
N VAL A 484 -18.27 -10.58 22.21
CA VAL A 484 -18.80 -11.74 21.49
C VAL A 484 -18.17 -11.80 20.11
N ALA A 485 -17.70 -13.00 19.74
CA ALA A 485 -17.29 -13.32 18.38
C ALA A 485 -18.49 -13.82 17.57
N VAL A 486 -18.70 -13.26 16.38
CA VAL A 486 -19.83 -13.57 15.50
C VAL A 486 -19.28 -14.07 14.18
N THR A 487 -19.38 -15.38 13.91
CA THR A 487 -18.95 -15.96 12.63
C THR A 487 -20.11 -16.01 11.64
N PHE A 488 -19.84 -15.68 10.38
CA PHE A 488 -20.80 -15.76 9.28
C PHE A 488 -20.43 -16.86 8.31
N THR A 489 -21.40 -17.67 7.91
CA THR A 489 -21.25 -18.71 6.90
C THR A 489 -21.22 -18.12 5.49
N ALA A 490 -20.78 -18.89 4.50
CA ALA A 490 -20.80 -18.45 3.10
C ALA A 490 -22.23 -18.20 2.55
N ASN A 491 -23.24 -18.87 3.13
CA ASN A 491 -24.65 -18.75 2.71
C ASN A 491 -25.34 -17.50 3.26
N GLU A 492 -24.78 -16.87 4.29
CA GLU A 492 -25.27 -15.60 4.83
C GLU A 492 -24.80 -14.46 3.92
N THR A 493 -25.52 -14.18 2.85
CA THR A 493 -25.08 -13.26 1.79
C THR A 493 -25.53 -11.81 2.01
N GLY A 494 -24.81 -10.88 1.36
CA GLY A 494 -25.20 -9.49 1.21
C GLY A 494 -24.11 -8.67 0.55
N GLU A 495 -24.49 -7.64 -0.22
CA GLU A 495 -23.53 -6.62 -0.68
C GLU A 495 -23.02 -5.83 0.51
N TRP A 496 -23.94 -5.40 1.38
CA TRP A 496 -23.65 -4.61 2.57
C TRP A 496 -24.20 -5.27 3.83
N ILE A 497 -23.53 -5.02 4.96
CA ILE A 497 -24.00 -5.33 6.31
C ILE A 497 -24.00 -4.06 7.16
N ARG A 498 -24.97 -3.91 8.05
CA ARG A 498 -24.99 -2.85 9.07
C ARG A 498 -25.42 -3.42 10.41
N VAL A 499 -25.18 -2.66 11.47
CA VAL A 499 -25.47 -3.08 12.84
C VAL A 499 -26.36 -2.05 13.52
N LYS A 500 -27.33 -2.52 14.29
CA LYS A 500 -28.21 -1.70 15.12
C LYS A 500 -28.10 -2.12 16.58
N SER A 501 -27.92 -1.17 17.49
CA SER A 501 -28.01 -1.40 18.93
C SER A 501 -29.44 -1.17 19.42
N ASN A 502 -29.95 -1.98 20.36
CA ASN A 502 -31.26 -1.71 20.96
C ASN A 502 -31.20 -0.60 22.02
N LEU A 503 -30.08 -0.49 22.74
CA LEU A 503 -29.83 0.46 23.81
C LEU A 503 -28.60 1.33 23.53
N ALA A 504 -28.52 2.45 24.23
CA ALA A 504 -27.33 3.29 24.21
C ALA A 504 -26.18 2.58 24.95
N THR A 505 -24.96 2.66 24.41
CA THR A 505 -23.76 2.08 25.02
C THR A 505 -22.49 2.66 24.42
N THR A 506 -21.33 2.30 24.96
CA THR A 506 -20.05 2.43 24.27
C THR A 506 -19.75 1.10 23.57
N ALA A 507 -19.69 1.09 22.23
CA ALA A 507 -19.54 -0.12 21.45
C ALA A 507 -18.30 -0.13 20.56
N THR A 508 -17.75 -1.31 20.37
CA THR A 508 -16.88 -1.64 19.23
C THR A 508 -17.53 -2.74 18.41
N VAL A 509 -17.66 -2.54 17.10
CA VAL A 509 -18.05 -3.60 16.16
C VAL A 509 -17.07 -3.61 14.99
N ASN A 510 -16.21 -4.63 14.99
CA ASN A 510 -15.13 -4.80 14.01
C ASN A 510 -15.36 -6.02 13.13
N PHE A 511 -15.37 -5.84 11.81
CA PHE A 511 -15.47 -6.93 10.84
C PHE A 511 -14.08 -7.40 10.41
N ASN A 512 -13.92 -8.71 10.29
CA ASN A 512 -12.66 -9.35 9.93
C ASN A 512 -12.92 -10.39 8.85
N TYR A 513 -12.23 -10.27 7.72
CA TYR A 513 -12.39 -11.12 6.56
C TYR A 513 -11.07 -11.77 6.17
N SER A 514 -11.11 -13.06 5.87
CA SER A 514 -9.90 -13.84 5.57
C SER A 514 -9.88 -14.30 4.13
N ASP A 515 -8.70 -14.21 3.55
CA ASP A 515 -8.32 -14.89 2.32
C ASP A 515 -7.05 -15.69 2.57
N ALA A 516 -7.15 -16.98 2.30
CA ALA A 516 -6.03 -17.92 2.32
C ALA A 516 -5.81 -18.57 0.96
N SER A 517 -6.59 -18.19 -0.06
CA SER A 517 -6.55 -18.81 -1.39
C SER A 517 -5.35 -18.36 -2.24
N ARG A 518 -4.76 -17.21 -1.90
CA ARG A 518 -3.67 -16.59 -2.65
C ARG A 518 -2.27 -16.96 -2.16
N PHE A 519 -2.19 -17.74 -1.11
CA PHE A 519 -0.92 -18.20 -0.59
C PHE A 519 -0.29 -19.25 -1.50
N GLN A 520 0.97 -19.03 -1.88
CA GLN A 520 1.76 -20.07 -2.52
C GLN A 520 2.30 -21.04 -1.45
N PRO A 521 2.15 -22.35 -1.63
CA PRO A 521 2.63 -23.33 -0.66
C PRO A 521 4.16 -23.47 -0.66
N THR A 522 4.82 -23.11 -1.76
CA THR A 522 6.26 -23.21 -1.93
C THR A 522 6.81 -21.93 -2.56
N ALA A 523 8.07 -21.60 -2.24
CA ALA A 523 8.77 -20.49 -2.87
C ALA A 523 8.86 -20.68 -4.39
N ASP A 524 8.62 -19.60 -5.14
CA ASP A 524 8.79 -19.56 -6.59
C ASP A 524 10.26 -19.74 -6.99
N LYS A 525 10.50 -20.35 -8.16
CA LYS A 525 11.83 -20.62 -8.70
C LYS A 525 12.63 -19.34 -8.99
N MET A 526 11.97 -18.18 -9.07
CA MET A 526 12.65 -16.89 -9.22
C MET A 526 13.62 -16.56 -8.06
N PHE A 527 13.44 -17.20 -6.90
CA PHE A 527 14.35 -17.07 -5.76
C PHE A 527 15.49 -18.07 -5.77
N ASN A 528 15.57 -18.96 -6.76
CA ASN A 528 16.67 -19.91 -6.90
C ASN A 528 17.99 -19.16 -7.02
N GLY A 529 18.91 -19.47 -6.11
CA GLY A 529 20.21 -18.82 -5.98
C GLY A 529 20.36 -17.94 -4.75
N LEU A 530 19.25 -17.54 -4.10
CA LEU A 530 19.32 -17.09 -2.72
C LEU A 530 19.66 -18.28 -1.81
N THR A 531 20.58 -18.06 -0.88
CA THR A 531 21.16 -19.12 -0.06
C THR A 531 20.21 -19.56 1.05
N ASN A 532 20.14 -20.87 1.31
CA ASN A 532 19.41 -21.41 2.45
C ASN A 532 20.00 -20.95 3.80
N ILE A 533 19.15 -20.78 4.82
CA ILE A 533 19.54 -20.32 6.15
C ILE A 533 20.59 -21.22 6.83
N ARG A 534 20.62 -22.52 6.48
CA ARG A 534 21.57 -23.50 7.04
C ARG A 534 22.95 -23.47 6.40
N SER A 535 23.13 -22.75 5.29
CA SER A 535 24.43 -22.69 4.63
C SER A 535 25.43 -21.85 5.41
N ALA A 536 26.63 -22.40 5.56
CA ALA A 536 27.77 -21.74 6.19
C ALA A 536 28.51 -20.78 5.23
N ASN A 537 28.44 -21.07 3.93
CA ASN A 537 29.21 -20.38 2.90
C ASN A 537 28.30 -19.75 1.83
N TYR A 538 28.42 -18.45 1.62
CA TYR A 538 27.62 -17.70 0.63
C TYR A 538 28.13 -16.28 0.45
N SER A 539 27.76 -15.65 -0.67
CA SER A 539 28.05 -14.26 -0.97
C SER A 539 27.08 -13.33 -0.25
N GLY A 540 27.60 -12.23 0.28
CA GLY A 540 26.83 -11.16 0.88
C GLY A 540 27.38 -9.79 0.50
N GLY A 541 26.71 -8.74 0.95
CA GLY A 541 27.25 -7.40 0.92
C GLY A 541 26.26 -6.36 1.43
N LEU A 542 26.80 -5.23 1.87
CA LEU A 542 26.04 -4.08 2.34
C LEU A 542 25.74 -3.14 1.18
N MET A 543 24.51 -2.64 1.10
CA MET A 543 24.02 -1.87 -0.06
C MET A 543 23.66 -0.43 0.28
N TYR A 544 24.07 0.50 -0.60
CA TYR A 544 23.77 1.93 -0.50
C TYR A 544 23.43 2.52 -1.88
N GLY A 545 22.23 3.06 -2.05
CA GLY A 545 21.89 3.88 -3.23
C GLY A 545 22.71 5.17 -3.20
N LEU A 546 23.60 5.38 -4.17
CA LEU A 546 24.61 6.43 -4.10
C LEU A 546 24.01 7.82 -4.37
N GLY A 547 24.53 8.82 -3.63
CA GLY A 547 24.22 10.23 -3.83
C GLY A 547 25.01 10.90 -4.96
N ASP A 548 25.03 12.23 -4.93
CA ASP A 548 25.81 13.10 -5.83
C ASP A 548 25.58 12.83 -7.31
N ASN A 549 24.34 12.48 -7.67
CA ASN A 549 23.92 12.18 -9.03
C ASN A 549 24.69 11.03 -9.70
N ARG A 550 25.34 10.15 -8.92
CA ARG A 550 26.01 8.93 -9.43
C ARG A 550 25.02 7.94 -10.02
N ARG A 551 23.79 7.90 -9.48
CA ARG A 551 22.67 7.07 -9.94
C ARG A 551 23.04 5.58 -10.10
N ALA A 552 23.89 5.10 -9.21
CA ALA A 552 24.28 3.70 -9.09
C ALA A 552 24.01 3.23 -7.66
N MET A 553 23.98 1.92 -7.44
CA MET A 553 23.95 1.35 -6.09
C MET A 553 25.32 0.81 -5.74
N GLY A 554 25.91 1.33 -4.66
CA GLY A 554 27.14 0.82 -4.09
C GLY A 554 26.89 -0.49 -3.34
N LEU A 555 27.80 -1.44 -3.51
CA LEU A 555 27.80 -2.74 -2.85
C LEU A 555 29.19 -2.99 -2.25
N LEU A 556 29.26 -3.09 -0.93
CA LEU A 556 30.43 -3.60 -0.24
C LEU A 556 30.32 -5.13 -0.18
N ALA A 557 30.83 -5.80 -1.22
CA ALA A 557 30.65 -7.23 -1.41
C ALA A 557 31.64 -8.05 -0.58
N GLY A 558 31.22 -9.24 -0.17
CA GLY A 558 32.06 -10.17 0.55
C GLY A 558 31.48 -11.58 0.60
N GLN A 559 32.13 -12.41 1.39
CA GLN A 559 31.89 -13.84 1.49
C GLN A 559 31.76 -14.26 2.94
N PHE A 560 30.70 -14.99 3.25
CA PHE A 560 30.59 -15.72 4.49
C PHE A 560 31.30 -17.05 4.35
N SER A 561 32.12 -17.38 5.34
CA SER A 561 32.67 -18.72 5.55
C SER A 561 32.57 -19.07 7.03
N ASN A 562 31.82 -20.13 7.35
CA ASN A 562 31.55 -20.54 8.73
C ASN A 562 31.10 -19.38 9.65
N GLY A 563 30.21 -18.52 9.13
CA GLY A 563 29.68 -17.37 9.88
C GLY A 563 30.56 -16.13 9.93
N LYS A 564 31.79 -16.17 9.40
CA LYS A 564 32.68 -15.01 9.29
C LYS A 564 32.54 -14.34 7.93
N PHE A 565 32.22 -13.04 7.92
CA PHE A 565 32.22 -12.22 6.70
C PHE A 565 33.65 -11.76 6.37
N THR A 566 34.06 -11.96 5.12
CA THR A 566 35.33 -11.44 4.56
C THR A 566 35.02 -10.59 3.34
N GLU A 567 35.45 -9.34 3.36
CA GLU A 567 35.21 -8.39 2.27
C GLU A 567 36.01 -8.77 1.00
N ASN A 568 35.35 -8.73 -0.16
CA ASN A 568 35.95 -8.95 -1.48
C ASN A 568 36.33 -7.63 -2.16
N GLY A 569 35.58 -6.56 -1.89
CA GLY A 569 35.81 -5.22 -2.43
C GLY A 569 34.52 -4.44 -2.66
N TYR A 570 34.68 -3.22 -3.19
CA TYR A 570 33.58 -2.32 -3.51
C TYR A 570 33.16 -2.44 -4.99
N TYR A 571 31.85 -2.47 -5.21
CA TYR A 571 31.23 -2.61 -6.53
C TYR A 571 30.10 -1.57 -6.67
N GLU A 572 29.79 -1.23 -7.91
CA GLU A 572 28.65 -0.38 -8.26
C GLU A 572 27.75 -1.11 -9.26
N LEU A 573 26.45 -1.15 -8.97
CA LEU A 573 25.40 -1.58 -9.88
C LEU A 573 24.89 -0.36 -10.65
N ASP A 574 25.12 -0.32 -11.96
CA ASP A 574 24.75 0.82 -12.81
C ASP A 574 23.29 0.76 -13.32
N SER A 575 22.91 1.68 -14.21
CA SER A 575 21.55 1.74 -14.80
C SER A 575 21.25 0.66 -15.82
N ALA A 576 22.30 0.06 -16.40
CA ALA A 576 22.20 -1.06 -17.33
C ALA A 576 22.29 -2.41 -16.60
N MET A 577 22.33 -2.37 -15.26
CA MET A 577 22.41 -3.52 -14.37
C MET A 577 23.72 -4.30 -14.52
N ASN A 578 24.81 -3.61 -14.83
CA ASN A 578 26.15 -4.16 -14.72
C ASN A 578 26.68 -3.95 -13.30
N LEU A 579 27.20 -5.01 -12.68
CA LEU A 579 27.83 -4.95 -11.37
C LEU A 579 29.35 -4.88 -11.53
N VAL A 580 29.92 -3.68 -11.37
CA VAL A 580 31.32 -3.40 -11.74
C VAL A 580 32.15 -3.09 -10.52
N LYS A 581 33.34 -3.71 -10.41
CA LYS A 581 34.30 -3.43 -9.33
C LYS A 581 34.83 -1.99 -9.44
N LYS A 582 34.99 -1.31 -8.29
CA LYS A 582 35.47 0.07 -8.20
C LYS A 582 36.50 0.22 -7.09
N GLU A 583 37.49 1.07 -7.31
CA GLU A 583 38.49 1.45 -6.31
C GLU A 583 38.09 2.82 -5.73
N ASP A 584 37.25 2.80 -4.70
CA ASP A 584 36.77 3.99 -3.98
C ASP A 584 36.74 3.70 -2.46
N PRO A 585 37.88 3.86 -1.76
CA PRO A 585 37.98 3.52 -0.36
C PRO A 585 37.10 4.41 0.54
N LYS A 586 36.75 5.62 0.09
CA LYS A 586 35.89 6.55 0.85
C LYS A 586 34.46 6.03 0.86
N THR A 587 33.91 5.70 -0.31
CA THR A 587 32.55 5.14 -0.39
C THR A 587 32.50 3.77 0.29
N ALA A 588 33.51 2.93 0.12
CA ALA A 588 33.60 1.64 0.80
C ALA A 588 33.56 1.79 2.34
N GLN A 589 34.35 2.72 2.89
CA GLN A 589 34.35 3.03 4.33
C GLN A 589 33.00 3.58 4.80
N PHE A 590 32.39 4.49 4.03
CA PHE A 590 31.07 5.01 4.35
C PHE A 590 30.01 3.90 4.44
N ILE A 591 29.99 2.97 3.47
CA ILE A 591 29.06 1.82 3.50
C ILE A 591 29.35 0.94 4.72
N ARG A 592 30.63 0.67 5.00
CA ARG A 592 31.06 -0.15 6.15
C ARG A 592 30.53 0.40 7.47
N ASP A 593 30.57 1.71 7.65
CA ASP A 593 30.19 2.35 8.90
C ASP A 593 28.68 2.63 9.00
N LYS A 594 28.10 3.21 7.94
CA LYS A 594 26.71 3.69 7.94
C LYS A 594 25.69 2.64 7.57
N PHE A 595 26.10 1.57 6.89
CA PHE A 595 25.20 0.49 6.48
C PHE A 595 25.50 -0.82 7.20
N ALA A 596 26.32 -0.79 8.27
CA ALA A 596 26.48 -1.95 9.15
C ALA A 596 25.12 -2.47 9.63
N ILE A 597 24.98 -3.79 9.75
CA ILE A 597 23.79 -4.40 10.34
C ILE A 597 23.87 -4.25 11.86
N PRO A 598 22.85 -3.67 12.51
CA PRO A 598 22.90 -3.46 13.95
C PRO A 598 22.80 -4.80 14.70
N LYS A 599 23.43 -4.86 15.87
CA LYS A 599 23.34 -6.00 16.80
C LYS A 599 22.31 -5.69 17.89
N GLU A 600 21.70 -6.74 18.43
CA GLU A 600 20.89 -6.68 19.66
C GLU A 600 19.71 -5.71 19.63
N VAL A 601 19.21 -5.37 18.43
CA VAL A 601 18.03 -4.51 18.26
C VAL A 601 16.70 -5.26 18.38
N ILE A 602 16.75 -6.59 18.42
CA ILE A 602 15.64 -7.49 18.75
C ILE A 602 16.16 -8.57 19.70
N THR A 603 15.28 -9.13 20.52
CA THR A 603 15.62 -10.24 21.43
C THR A 603 14.98 -11.52 20.94
N VAL A 604 15.75 -12.60 20.83
CA VAL A 604 15.21 -13.94 20.54
C VAL A 604 15.31 -14.77 21.80
N ASP A 605 14.17 -15.11 22.40
CA ASP A 605 14.11 -15.97 23.59
C ASP A 605 13.50 -17.35 23.27
N GLU A 606 13.38 -18.21 24.29
CA GLU A 606 12.80 -19.55 24.12
C GLU A 606 11.37 -19.51 23.58
N ALA A 607 10.63 -18.45 23.86
CA ALA A 607 9.22 -18.32 23.50
C ALA A 607 9.02 -17.73 22.09
N SER A 608 9.77 -16.68 21.72
CA SER A 608 9.44 -15.83 20.56
C SER A 608 10.58 -14.88 20.16
N VAL A 609 10.35 -14.07 19.12
CA VAL A 609 11.11 -12.83 18.91
C VAL A 609 10.40 -11.70 19.66
N LEU A 610 11.08 -11.06 20.61
CA LEU A 610 10.61 -9.88 21.32
C LEU A 610 11.17 -8.60 20.68
N ILE A 611 10.26 -7.67 20.42
CA ILE A 611 10.54 -6.31 19.98
C ILE A 611 10.03 -5.36 21.06
N ILE A 612 10.88 -4.41 21.45
CA ILE A 612 10.50 -3.27 22.27
C ILE A 612 10.54 -2.05 21.35
N ASP A 613 9.39 -1.48 21.06
CA ASP A 613 9.32 -0.32 20.18
C ASP A 613 9.80 0.97 20.85
N ASP A 614 9.85 2.05 20.08
CA ASP A 614 10.39 3.32 20.56
C ASP A 614 9.53 3.97 21.65
N SER A 615 8.25 3.57 21.75
CA SER A 615 7.32 3.94 22.83
C SER A 615 7.40 3.00 24.04
N GLY A 616 8.28 2.00 24.02
CA GLY A 616 8.45 1.02 25.09
C GLY A 616 7.41 -0.10 25.12
N ARG A 617 6.55 -0.20 24.10
CA ARG A 617 5.56 -1.29 23.98
C ARG A 617 6.26 -2.58 23.56
N ARG A 618 5.75 -3.71 24.04
CA ARG A 618 6.37 -5.03 23.89
C ARG A 618 5.54 -5.89 22.94
N TRP A 619 6.16 -6.31 21.85
CA TRP A 619 5.52 -7.06 20.77
C TRP A 619 6.28 -8.37 20.55
N ARG A 620 5.56 -9.49 20.55
CA ARG A 620 6.16 -10.81 20.33
C ARG A 620 5.73 -11.39 18.99
N LEU A 621 6.73 -11.77 18.18
CA LEU A 621 6.55 -12.35 16.86
C LEU A 621 6.90 -13.85 16.85
N PRO A 622 6.31 -14.64 15.94
CA PRO A 622 6.59 -16.07 15.84
C PRO A 622 8.00 -16.35 15.36
N LYS A 623 8.59 -17.45 15.83
CA LYS A 623 9.88 -17.96 15.37
C LYS A 623 9.68 -18.89 14.18
N GLY A 624 10.48 -18.70 13.14
CA GLY A 624 10.75 -19.69 12.11
C GLY A 624 11.87 -20.66 12.50
N ASN A 625 12.78 -20.94 11.56
CA ASN A 625 13.88 -21.90 11.72
C ASN A 625 14.94 -21.41 12.74
N GLU A 626 15.35 -22.26 13.69
CA GLU A 626 16.32 -21.91 14.74
C GLU A 626 17.69 -21.44 14.22
N ALA A 627 18.07 -21.82 12.99
CA ALA A 627 19.29 -21.33 12.34
C ALA A 627 19.33 -19.80 12.18
N PHE A 628 18.18 -19.12 12.25
CA PHE A 628 18.11 -17.66 12.23
C PHE A 628 18.68 -17.01 13.50
N THR A 629 18.61 -17.66 14.67
CA THR A 629 19.02 -17.08 15.96
C THR A 629 20.49 -16.64 15.93
N ASN A 630 21.40 -17.57 15.61
CA ASN A 630 22.84 -17.28 15.62
C ASN A 630 23.22 -16.23 14.57
N LYS A 631 22.62 -16.28 13.38
CA LYS A 631 22.89 -15.29 12.32
C LYS A 631 22.35 -13.90 12.67
N THR A 632 21.22 -13.83 13.37
CA THR A 632 20.65 -12.57 13.89
C THR A 632 21.58 -11.96 14.93
N HIS A 633 22.02 -12.73 15.93
CA HIS A 633 22.95 -12.24 16.97
C HIS A 633 24.29 -11.78 16.38
N ASN A 634 24.77 -12.45 15.33
CA ASN A 634 26.00 -12.10 14.63
C ASN A 634 25.86 -10.96 13.62
N ALA A 635 24.72 -10.25 13.57
CA ALA A 635 24.45 -9.19 12.59
C ALA A 635 24.71 -9.63 11.14
N SER A 636 24.39 -10.89 10.83
CA SER A 636 24.56 -11.46 9.49
C SER A 636 23.32 -11.30 8.62
N LEU A 637 22.21 -10.77 9.16
CA LEU A 637 20.93 -10.59 8.48
C LEU A 637 20.35 -9.23 8.84
N ARG A 638 20.00 -8.43 7.83
CA ARG A 638 19.31 -7.14 8.02
C ARG A 638 17.94 -7.36 8.66
N ILE A 639 17.67 -6.63 9.74
CA ILE A 639 16.42 -6.75 10.50
C ILE A 639 15.33 -5.84 9.97
N CYS A 640 15.63 -4.57 9.68
CA CYS A 640 14.63 -3.61 9.23
C CYS A 640 15.27 -2.61 8.25
N ARG A 641 14.55 -2.26 7.19
CA ARG A 641 14.90 -1.17 6.28
C ARG A 641 13.68 -0.63 5.56
N GLU A 642 13.69 0.67 5.26
CA GLU A 642 12.76 1.27 4.33
C GLU A 642 13.14 0.87 2.89
N VAL A 643 12.21 0.23 2.17
CA VAL A 643 12.39 -0.19 0.76
C VAL A 643 11.25 0.27 -0.15
N ALA A 644 10.26 0.92 0.43
CA ALA A 644 9.26 1.72 -0.24
C ALA A 644 9.06 2.96 0.63
N THR A 645 8.90 4.14 0.02
CA THR A 645 8.80 5.41 0.76
C THR A 645 7.79 5.31 1.90
N GLU A 646 8.22 5.73 3.08
CA GLU A 646 7.44 5.75 4.32
C GLU A 646 6.92 4.37 4.82
N ARG A 647 7.46 3.26 4.30
CA ARG A 647 7.12 1.90 4.76
C ARG A 647 8.33 1.01 4.94
N ASP A 648 8.41 0.43 6.13
CA ASP A 648 9.48 -0.49 6.46
C ASP A 648 9.14 -1.93 6.10
N LEU A 649 10.17 -2.63 5.63
CA LEU A 649 10.20 -4.06 5.54
C LEU A 649 11.02 -4.58 6.72
N LEU A 650 10.39 -5.34 7.61
CA LEU A 650 11.05 -6.04 8.71
C LEU A 650 11.29 -7.49 8.31
N ASN A 651 12.48 -8.02 8.54
CA ASN A 651 12.77 -9.46 8.49
C ASN A 651 13.12 -9.95 9.90
N ALA A 652 12.22 -10.76 10.49
CA ALA A 652 12.43 -11.33 11.81
C ALA A 652 12.28 -12.85 11.75
N HIS A 653 13.38 -13.55 12.05
CA HIS A 653 13.44 -15.00 12.22
C HIS A 653 12.85 -15.80 11.04
N GLY A 654 13.07 -15.30 9.82
CA GLY A 654 12.64 -15.94 8.57
C GLY A 654 11.24 -15.55 8.13
N THR A 655 10.74 -14.39 8.51
CA THR A 655 9.49 -13.83 7.98
C THR A 655 9.69 -12.36 7.66
N PHE A 656 9.30 -11.98 6.45
CA PHE A 656 9.15 -10.58 6.08
C PHE A 656 7.81 -10.05 6.57
N TYR A 657 7.81 -8.86 7.15
CA TYR A 657 6.64 -8.15 7.62
C TYR A 657 6.59 -6.76 7.00
N GLU A 658 5.38 -6.36 6.59
CA GLU A 658 5.05 -4.96 6.38
C GLU A 658 4.95 -4.28 7.75
N LEU A 659 5.76 -3.25 7.94
CA LEU A 659 5.82 -2.47 9.17
C LEU A 659 5.45 -1.02 8.87
N PRO A 660 4.25 -0.57 9.31
CA PRO A 660 3.86 0.82 9.24
C PRO A 660 4.85 1.77 9.92
N ALA A 661 4.80 3.03 9.50
CA ALA A 661 5.46 4.15 10.13
C ALA A 661 5.00 4.36 11.60
N GLU A 662 5.82 4.97 12.46
CA GLU A 662 5.48 5.17 13.89
C GLU A 662 4.28 6.10 14.08
N ASN A 663 4.15 7.13 13.26
CA ASN A 663 2.97 8.01 13.18
C ASN A 663 1.70 7.30 12.67
N ALA A 664 1.82 6.09 12.10
CA ALA A 664 0.72 5.21 11.73
C ALA A 664 0.56 4.04 12.72
N ASP A 665 1.13 4.17 13.93
CA ASP A 665 1.11 3.26 15.08
C ASP A 665 2.13 2.10 15.04
N GLY A 666 2.95 2.04 14.00
CA GLY A 666 4.12 1.17 13.93
C GLY A 666 3.81 -0.32 14.14
N PHE A 667 4.52 -0.92 15.11
CA PHE A 667 4.42 -2.35 15.39
C PHE A 667 3.02 -2.82 15.75
N ALA A 668 2.19 -1.99 16.36
CA ALA A 668 0.80 -2.32 16.69
C ALA A 668 0.00 -2.80 15.46
N LYS A 669 0.36 -2.34 14.26
CA LYS A 669 -0.33 -2.64 13.00
C LYS A 669 0.52 -3.45 12.01
N ILE A 670 1.60 -4.08 12.49
CA ILE A 670 2.46 -4.98 11.68
C ILE A 670 1.66 -6.11 11.03
N ARG A 671 2.08 -6.53 9.83
CA ARG A 671 1.46 -7.62 9.07
C ARG A 671 2.53 -8.52 8.44
N PRO A 672 2.46 -9.86 8.60
CA PRO A 672 3.38 -10.76 7.91
C PRO A 672 3.08 -10.80 6.40
N VAL A 673 4.13 -10.82 5.59
CA VAL A 673 4.07 -10.92 4.13
C VAL A 673 4.32 -12.37 3.72
N ALA A 674 5.51 -12.89 4.04
CA ALA A 674 5.92 -14.24 3.65
C ALA A 674 7.01 -14.78 4.59
N SER A 675 6.95 -16.09 4.86
CA SER A 675 8.00 -16.80 5.58
C SER A 675 8.95 -17.50 4.62
N HIS A 676 10.23 -17.54 4.98
CA HIS A 676 11.30 -18.06 4.13
C HIS A 676 12.39 -18.75 4.97
N SER A 677 13.24 -19.53 4.31
CA SER A 677 14.42 -20.17 4.91
C SER A 677 15.71 -19.71 4.21
N LEU A 678 15.84 -18.40 3.99
CA LEU A 678 16.93 -17.79 3.22
C LEU A 678 17.85 -16.95 4.11
N SER A 679 19.15 -16.95 3.82
CA SER A 679 20.20 -16.12 4.44
C SER A 679 20.23 -14.72 3.81
N VAL A 680 19.11 -13.98 3.80
CA VAL A 680 19.06 -12.61 3.24
C VAL A 680 19.95 -11.70 4.09
N HIS A 681 21.14 -11.39 3.59
CA HIS A 681 22.15 -10.66 4.35
C HIS A 681 21.79 -9.18 4.45
N ASP A 682 21.54 -8.53 3.31
CA ASP A 682 21.03 -7.17 3.23
C ASP A 682 19.99 -7.06 2.12
N TYR A 683 19.14 -6.04 2.20
CA TYR A 683 18.17 -5.69 1.15
C TYR A 683 18.05 -4.18 1.04
N ALA A 684 17.72 -3.66 -0.15
CA ALA A 684 17.61 -2.23 -0.42
C ALA A 684 16.64 -1.96 -1.58
N SER A 685 16.17 -0.71 -1.68
CA SER A 685 15.48 -0.22 -2.88
C SER A 685 16.47 0.46 -3.83
N TYR A 686 16.36 0.18 -5.13
CA TYR A 686 17.17 0.83 -6.18
C TYR A 686 16.42 0.85 -7.50
N ARG A 687 16.18 2.03 -8.07
CA ARG A 687 15.48 2.20 -9.37
C ARG A 687 14.11 1.51 -9.40
N GLY A 688 13.42 1.54 -8.26
CA GLY A 688 12.14 0.88 -8.03
C GLY A 688 12.21 -0.63 -7.76
N LEU A 689 13.39 -1.24 -7.81
CA LEU A 689 13.61 -2.66 -7.52
C LEU A 689 13.82 -2.90 -6.02
N LEU A 690 13.38 -4.05 -5.53
CA LEU A 690 13.94 -4.68 -4.34
C LEU A 690 15.21 -5.43 -4.76
N VAL A 691 16.34 -5.10 -4.14
CA VAL A 691 17.62 -5.77 -4.34
C VAL A 691 18.03 -6.49 -3.06
N MET A 692 18.49 -7.73 -3.15
CA MET A 692 18.88 -8.56 -2.00
C MET A 692 20.27 -9.18 -2.16
N THR A 693 20.99 -9.34 -1.04
CA THR A 693 22.24 -10.11 -0.94
C THR A 693 22.05 -11.35 -0.05
N GLY A 694 23.00 -12.29 -0.09
CA GLY A 694 22.83 -13.62 0.51
C GLY A 694 22.70 -14.73 -0.53
N LEU A 695 23.55 -14.74 -1.56
CA LEU A 695 23.43 -15.63 -2.72
C LEU A 695 24.45 -16.76 -2.68
N ASP A 696 24.06 -17.91 -3.24
CA ASP A 696 24.95 -19.06 -3.38
C ASP A 696 26.12 -18.71 -4.31
N ASN A 697 27.33 -19.02 -3.85
CA ASN A 697 28.57 -18.77 -4.56
C ASN A 697 28.65 -19.48 -5.92
N GLN A 698 27.98 -20.63 -6.05
CA GLN A 698 27.99 -21.44 -7.27
C GLN A 698 26.87 -21.06 -8.26
N THR A 699 25.88 -20.26 -7.84
CA THR A 699 24.76 -19.92 -8.73
C THR A 699 25.21 -18.97 -9.83
N ALA A 700 24.95 -19.33 -11.09
CA ALA A 700 25.21 -18.48 -12.24
C ALA A 700 24.23 -17.29 -12.29
N ALA A 701 24.59 -16.26 -13.05
CA ALA A 701 23.67 -15.17 -13.37
C ALA A 701 22.43 -15.72 -14.10
N ASN A 702 21.28 -15.12 -13.83
CA ASN A 702 20.00 -15.45 -14.46
C ASN A 702 19.13 -14.19 -14.55
N GLU A 703 17.85 -14.35 -14.89
CA GLU A 703 16.91 -13.22 -15.00
C GLU A 703 16.84 -12.35 -13.75
N HIS A 704 17.02 -12.91 -12.55
CA HIS A 704 16.97 -12.19 -11.28
C HIS A 704 18.31 -12.05 -10.59
N ILE A 705 19.36 -12.73 -11.05
CA ILE A 705 20.69 -12.73 -10.42
C ILE A 705 21.68 -12.00 -11.31
N ILE A 706 22.21 -10.91 -10.80
CA ILE A 706 23.26 -10.11 -11.43
C ILE A 706 24.57 -10.44 -10.74
N ALA A 707 25.59 -10.77 -11.54
CA ALA A 707 26.93 -11.09 -11.06
C ALA A 707 27.97 -10.15 -11.69
N SER A 708 29.02 -9.83 -10.94
CA SER A 708 30.18 -9.13 -11.48
C SER A 708 31.01 -10.02 -12.40
N ASN A 709 31.73 -9.42 -13.35
CA ASN A 709 32.58 -10.15 -14.30
C ASN A 709 33.68 -10.98 -13.62
N ASP A 710 34.15 -10.57 -12.45
CA ASP A 710 35.14 -11.30 -11.66
C ASP A 710 34.53 -12.40 -10.77
N GLY A 711 33.20 -12.55 -10.78
CA GLY A 711 32.45 -13.54 -10.01
C GLY A 711 32.42 -13.30 -8.49
N LYS A 712 32.97 -12.19 -7.99
CA LYS A 712 33.16 -11.92 -6.56
C LYS A 712 32.01 -11.16 -5.89
N ALA A 713 31.09 -10.61 -6.67
CA ALA A 713 29.91 -9.90 -6.18
C ALA A 713 28.65 -10.38 -6.92
N LYS A 714 27.54 -10.54 -6.18
CA LYS A 714 26.25 -10.93 -6.74
C LYS A 714 25.11 -10.29 -5.97
N VAL A 715 24.01 -10.01 -6.67
CA VAL A 715 22.75 -9.54 -6.09
C VAL A 715 21.56 -10.22 -6.76
N TRP A 716 20.47 -10.36 -6.02
CA TRP A 716 19.15 -10.69 -6.57
C TRP A 716 18.34 -9.42 -6.77
N ALA A 717 17.55 -9.31 -7.84
CA ALA A 717 16.71 -8.15 -8.14
C ALA A 717 15.29 -8.54 -8.61
N GLY A 718 14.29 -7.82 -8.09
CA GLY A 718 12.87 -7.99 -8.45
C GLY A 718 12.02 -6.82 -7.96
N THR A 719 10.70 -7.00 -7.86
CA THR A 719 9.81 -6.04 -7.19
C THR A 719 9.54 -6.46 -5.75
N ILE A 720 9.23 -5.52 -4.85
CA ILE A 720 8.86 -5.85 -3.46
C ILE A 720 7.64 -6.79 -3.39
N ASP A 721 6.72 -6.67 -4.35
CA ASP A 721 5.56 -7.56 -4.47
C ASP A 721 5.90 -9.00 -4.89
N ASP A 722 7.14 -9.30 -5.29
CA ASP A 722 7.55 -10.69 -5.48
C ASP A 722 7.64 -11.44 -4.15
N LEU A 723 7.77 -10.74 -3.01
CA LEU A 723 7.83 -11.39 -1.69
C LEU A 723 6.61 -12.27 -1.40
N TRP A 724 5.43 -11.97 -1.97
CA TRP A 724 4.25 -12.82 -1.88
C TRP A 724 4.47 -14.24 -2.42
N LYS A 725 5.46 -14.43 -3.29
CA LYS A 725 5.81 -15.70 -3.92
C LYS A 725 6.87 -16.50 -3.15
N LEU A 726 7.36 -16.02 -2.00
CA LEU A 726 8.30 -16.78 -1.14
C LEU A 726 7.61 -17.91 -0.37
N GLY A 727 6.29 -17.81 -0.19
CA GLY A 727 5.49 -18.77 0.55
C GLY A 727 4.63 -18.09 1.60
N LYS A 728 3.67 -18.84 2.14
CA LYS A 728 2.78 -18.31 3.17
C LYS A 728 3.48 -18.06 4.52
N PRO A 729 2.97 -17.11 5.33
CA PRO A 729 3.40 -16.96 6.71
C PRO A 729 3.21 -18.24 7.53
N VAL A 730 4.27 -18.69 8.19
CA VAL A 730 4.29 -19.82 9.13
C VAL A 730 5.20 -19.50 10.32
N GLY A 731 5.09 -20.28 11.40
CA GLY A 731 5.95 -20.08 12.57
C GLY A 731 5.36 -20.68 13.83
N GLN A 732 6.07 -20.52 14.93
CA GLN A 732 5.62 -21.02 16.24
C GLN A 732 6.18 -20.18 17.38
N GLY A 733 5.58 -20.31 18.55
CA GLY A 733 6.03 -19.63 19.75
C GLY A 733 4.85 -19.09 20.55
N GLY A 734 5.12 -18.17 21.46
CA GLY A 734 4.07 -17.48 22.17
C GLY A 734 4.64 -16.50 23.18
N PRO A 735 3.79 -15.94 24.05
CA PRO A 735 4.27 -14.96 25.02
C PRO A 735 4.92 -15.59 26.25
N TRP A 736 4.70 -16.89 26.50
CA TRP A 736 5.29 -17.63 27.62
C TRP A 736 5.82 -19.00 27.18
N LYS A 737 7.03 -19.31 27.61
CA LYS A 737 7.63 -20.65 27.56
C LYS A 737 8.33 -20.88 28.89
N ASN A 738 7.78 -21.77 29.71
CA ASN A 738 8.22 -22.02 31.10
C ASN A 738 8.45 -20.71 31.88
N SER A 739 7.56 -19.74 31.70
CA SER A 739 7.74 -18.38 32.21
C SER A 739 7.01 -18.21 33.53
N GLN A 740 7.62 -17.48 34.48
CA GLN A 740 6.95 -17.08 35.71
C GLN A 740 5.83 -16.09 35.39
N VAL A 741 4.60 -16.45 35.75
CA VAL A 741 3.39 -15.67 35.51
C VAL A 741 2.86 -15.17 36.85
N THR A 742 2.57 -13.87 36.90
CA THR A 742 1.85 -13.25 38.02
C THR A 742 0.35 -13.29 37.74
N ALA A 743 -0.43 -13.63 38.77
CA ALA A 743 -1.88 -13.69 38.71
C ALA A 743 -2.48 -12.42 38.08
N ASP A 744 -3.46 -12.61 37.21
CA ASP A 744 -4.29 -11.60 36.52
C ASP A 744 -3.53 -10.55 35.67
N THR A 745 -2.21 -10.72 35.54
CA THR A 745 -1.35 -9.84 34.75
C THR A 745 -1.32 -10.33 33.30
N PRO A 746 -1.75 -9.51 32.32
CA PRO A 746 -1.68 -9.89 30.92
C PRO A 746 -0.23 -10.08 30.47
N SER A 747 -0.01 -11.11 29.65
CA SER A 747 1.23 -11.30 28.91
C SER A 747 1.51 -10.17 27.93
N ASP A 748 2.74 -10.11 27.42
CA ASP A 748 3.05 -9.35 26.19
C ASP A 748 2.10 -9.77 25.05
N ALA A 749 1.84 -8.87 24.10
CA ALA A 749 1.05 -9.16 22.92
C ALA A 749 1.82 -10.08 21.97
N TYR A 750 1.17 -11.15 21.50
CA TYR A 750 1.72 -12.10 20.54
C TYR A 750 0.94 -12.06 19.23
N LEU A 751 1.63 -11.98 18.10
CA LEU A 751 1.01 -11.86 16.78
C LEU A 751 0.26 -13.15 16.43
N ILE A 752 -1.04 -13.03 16.15
CA ILE A 752 -1.92 -14.16 15.76
C ILE A 752 -2.59 -13.95 14.40
N GLY A 753 -2.66 -12.71 13.93
CA GLY A 753 -3.32 -12.36 12.68
C GLY A 753 -2.57 -12.81 11.43
N PHE A 754 -3.31 -12.94 10.31
CA PHE A 754 -2.79 -13.21 8.96
C PHE A 754 -2.17 -14.61 8.73
N TYR A 755 -2.15 -15.47 9.73
CA TYR A 755 -1.88 -16.91 9.56
C TYR A 755 -3.18 -17.64 9.22
N ASP A 756 -3.14 -18.70 8.41
CA ASP A 756 -4.34 -19.44 8.00
C ASP A 756 -4.71 -20.53 9.02
N LYS A 757 -3.79 -21.44 9.34
CA LYS A 757 -3.99 -22.52 10.33
C LYS A 757 -3.32 -22.17 11.65
N LYS A 758 -4.07 -22.20 12.75
CA LYS A 758 -3.58 -21.80 14.06
C LYS A 758 -4.00 -22.83 15.11
N SER A 759 -3.06 -23.25 15.94
CA SER A 759 -3.35 -24.03 17.15
C SER A 759 -2.66 -23.42 18.36
N LEU A 760 -3.20 -23.69 19.55
CA LEU A 760 -2.73 -23.23 20.84
C LEU A 760 -2.58 -24.42 21.78
N LYS A 761 -1.49 -24.43 22.55
CA LYS A 761 -1.29 -25.27 23.73
C LYS A 761 -1.07 -24.40 24.97
N LEU A 762 -1.76 -24.72 26.06
CA LEU A 762 -1.60 -24.08 27.37
C LEU A 762 -1.26 -25.14 28.43
N SER A 763 -0.22 -24.89 29.21
CA SER A 763 0.20 -25.75 30.32
C SER A 763 0.86 -24.96 31.45
N HIS A 764 0.94 -25.57 32.64
CA HIS A 764 1.58 -24.98 33.82
C HIS A 764 2.23 -26.03 34.72
N ASN A 765 3.12 -25.61 35.62
CA ASN A 765 3.76 -26.48 36.62
C ASN A 765 3.10 -26.45 38.01
N ALA A 766 2.07 -25.60 38.22
CA ALA A 766 1.42 -25.49 39.52
C ALA A 766 0.74 -26.80 39.98
N LYS A 767 0.76 -27.04 41.30
CA LYS A 767 0.10 -28.18 41.95
C LYS A 767 -1.41 -28.03 42.11
N GLN A 768 -1.95 -26.88 41.72
CA GLN A 768 -3.37 -26.55 41.74
C GLN A 768 -3.83 -26.21 40.33
N THR A 769 -5.14 -26.35 40.13
CA THR A 769 -5.80 -25.94 38.89
C THR A 769 -5.64 -24.44 38.65
N ILE A 770 -5.35 -24.08 37.39
CA ILE A 770 -5.17 -22.72 36.89
C ILE A 770 -6.24 -22.43 35.83
N THR A 771 -6.86 -21.25 35.91
CA THR A 771 -7.74 -20.74 34.86
C THR A 771 -7.01 -19.69 34.04
N PHE A 772 -6.83 -19.97 32.75
CA PHE A 772 -6.29 -19.01 31.80
C PHE A 772 -7.41 -18.20 31.16
N THR A 773 -7.23 -16.88 31.06
CA THR A 773 -8.05 -16.00 30.22
C THR A 773 -7.28 -15.67 28.94
N ILE A 774 -7.87 -16.00 27.79
CA ILE A 774 -7.37 -15.67 26.46
C ILE A 774 -8.04 -14.36 26.02
N GLN A 775 -7.23 -13.34 25.74
CA GLN A 775 -7.70 -12.05 25.23
C GLN A 775 -7.16 -11.82 23.83
N VAL A 776 -7.96 -11.17 22.98
CA VAL A 776 -7.60 -10.83 21.60
C VAL A 776 -7.79 -9.36 21.34
N GLU A 777 -7.06 -8.82 20.38
CA GLU A 777 -7.17 -7.45 19.93
C GLU A 777 -7.22 -7.45 18.39
N PRO A 778 -8.39 -7.19 17.77
CA PRO A 778 -8.57 -7.39 16.34
C PRO A 778 -7.91 -6.34 15.42
N ILE A 779 -7.60 -5.14 15.89
CA ILE A 779 -7.39 -3.96 15.04
C ILE A 779 -5.92 -3.51 15.04
N GLY A 780 -5.29 -3.49 16.20
CA GLY A 780 -3.91 -3.07 16.50
C GLY A 780 -3.84 -2.14 17.72
N HIS A 781 -4.88 -1.35 17.95
CA HIS A 781 -4.89 -0.24 18.92
C HIS A 781 -6.01 -0.33 19.95
N GLY A 782 -6.60 -1.51 20.10
CA GLY A 782 -7.61 -1.80 21.12
C GLY A 782 -9.05 -1.67 20.61
N PRO A 783 -10.04 -2.01 21.47
CA PRO A 783 -9.86 -2.55 22.82
C PRO A 783 -9.46 -4.03 22.82
N TRP A 784 -8.87 -4.48 23.93
CA TRP A 784 -8.67 -5.91 24.20
C TRP A 784 -9.99 -6.57 24.60
N MET A 785 -10.28 -7.72 24.01
CA MET A 785 -11.53 -8.45 24.15
C MET A 785 -11.29 -9.83 24.77
N ASN A 786 -12.09 -10.20 25.77
CA ASN A 786 -12.07 -11.55 26.32
C ASN A 786 -12.63 -12.52 25.27
N PHE A 787 -11.82 -13.49 24.83
CA PHE A 787 -12.23 -14.51 23.87
C PHE A 787 -12.71 -15.78 24.57
N LYS A 788 -11.92 -16.29 25.52
CA LYS A 788 -12.20 -17.57 26.17
C LYS A 788 -11.51 -17.68 27.52
N GLN A 789 -12.16 -18.34 28.47
CA GLN A 789 -11.54 -18.83 29.70
C GLN A 789 -11.41 -20.35 29.64
N VAL A 790 -10.26 -20.87 30.08
CA VAL A 790 -9.98 -22.30 30.07
C VAL A 790 -9.32 -22.71 31.37
N THR A 791 -9.83 -23.79 31.97
CA THR A 791 -9.31 -24.33 33.24
C THR A 791 -8.43 -25.54 32.94
N VAL A 792 -7.19 -25.53 33.43
CA VAL A 792 -6.18 -26.56 33.21
C VAL A 792 -5.80 -27.15 34.57
N LYS A 793 -5.87 -28.48 34.72
CA LYS A 793 -5.49 -29.17 35.96
C LYS A 793 -3.98 -29.41 36.00
N PRO A 794 -3.40 -29.66 37.20
CA PRO A 794 -1.99 -30.03 37.33
C PRO A 794 -1.60 -31.20 36.42
N GLY A 795 -0.53 -31.03 35.65
CA GLY A 795 0.00 -32.05 34.72
C GLY A 795 -0.76 -32.17 33.39
N GLU A 796 -1.85 -31.45 33.19
CA GLU A 796 -2.60 -31.44 31.92
C GLU A 796 -2.07 -30.37 30.95
N THR A 797 -2.33 -30.58 29.65
CA THR A 797 -2.14 -29.58 28.61
C THR A 797 -3.46 -29.37 27.89
N PHE A 798 -3.91 -28.13 27.83
CA PHE A 798 -5.06 -27.75 27.01
C PHE A 798 -4.61 -27.52 25.57
N GLU A 799 -5.32 -28.12 24.61
CA GLU A 799 -5.08 -27.91 23.18
C GLU A 799 -6.32 -27.30 22.51
N TYR A 800 -6.10 -26.37 21.58
CA TYR A 800 -7.17 -25.71 20.86
C TYR A 800 -6.77 -25.41 19.42
N THR A 801 -7.62 -25.77 18.48
CA THR A 801 -7.49 -25.36 17.07
C THR A 801 -8.46 -24.21 16.82
N PHE A 802 -7.95 -23.08 16.33
CA PHE A 802 -8.80 -21.94 16.00
C PHE A 802 -9.60 -22.24 14.73
N PRO A 803 -10.89 -21.87 14.67
CA PRO A 803 -11.67 -22.00 13.44
C PRO A 803 -11.05 -21.23 12.28
N ASP A 804 -11.23 -21.72 11.06
CA ASP A 804 -10.76 -21.09 9.83
C ASP A 804 -11.14 -19.61 9.67
N ALA A 805 -12.32 -19.23 10.15
CA ALA A 805 -12.82 -17.85 10.09
C ALA A 805 -12.25 -16.95 11.18
N PHE A 806 -11.54 -17.50 12.18
CA PHE A 806 -10.98 -16.73 13.29
C PHE A 806 -9.89 -15.79 12.80
N GLN A 807 -10.10 -14.49 13.08
CA GLN A 807 -9.14 -13.43 12.86
C GLN A 807 -9.14 -12.46 14.03
N ALA A 808 -7.95 -12.12 14.47
CA ALA A 808 -7.61 -10.99 15.31
C ALA A 808 -6.14 -10.64 15.00
N ARG A 809 -5.68 -9.44 15.35
CA ARG A 809 -4.28 -9.07 15.11
C ARG A 809 -3.37 -9.64 16.20
N TRP A 810 -3.73 -9.40 17.46
CA TRP A 810 -2.95 -9.81 18.61
C TRP A 810 -3.72 -10.73 19.55
N VAL A 811 -2.98 -11.57 20.28
CA VAL A 811 -3.47 -12.38 21.40
C VAL A 811 -2.59 -12.14 22.64
N ARG A 812 -3.17 -12.23 23.82
CA ARG A 812 -2.45 -12.27 25.11
C ARG A 812 -3.18 -13.15 26.11
N PHE A 813 -2.49 -13.52 27.18
CA PHE A 813 -2.98 -14.48 28.17
C PHE A 813 -2.86 -13.92 29.58
N LYS A 814 -3.77 -14.36 30.47
CA LYS A 814 -3.70 -14.18 31.92
C LYS A 814 -3.86 -15.54 32.59
N ALA A 815 -3.22 -15.75 33.73
CA ALA A 815 -3.53 -16.85 34.64
C ALA A 815 -4.16 -16.27 35.90
N ASP A 816 -5.15 -16.95 36.49
CA ASP A 816 -5.82 -16.53 37.72
C ASP A 816 -4.93 -16.65 38.98
N LYS A 817 -3.79 -17.34 38.88
CA LYS A 817 -2.85 -17.55 39.99
C LYS A 817 -1.40 -17.51 39.50
N ASN A 818 -0.50 -17.22 40.44
CA ASN A 818 0.94 -17.31 40.21
C ASN A 818 1.31 -18.74 39.85
N CYS A 819 2.05 -18.92 38.75
CA CYS A 819 2.53 -20.22 38.29
C CYS A 819 3.68 -20.03 37.30
N GLU A 820 4.39 -21.11 36.97
CA GLU A 820 5.17 -21.16 35.73
C GLU A 820 4.28 -21.74 34.63
N ALA A 821 4.15 -21.04 33.50
CA ALA A 821 3.25 -21.42 32.42
C ALA A 821 3.90 -21.36 31.04
N THR A 822 3.31 -22.11 30.11
CA THR A 822 3.58 -22.05 28.68
C THR A 822 2.29 -21.75 27.93
N ALA A 823 2.34 -20.76 27.04
CA ALA A 823 1.31 -20.49 26.04
C ALA A 823 1.96 -20.55 24.68
N TRP A 824 1.71 -21.63 23.93
CA TRP A 824 2.42 -21.95 22.70
C TRP A 824 1.46 -22.06 21.53
N LEU A 825 1.66 -21.23 20.51
CA LEU A 825 0.94 -21.24 19.27
C LEU A 825 1.79 -21.81 18.14
N THR A 826 1.12 -22.47 17.21
CA THR A 826 1.72 -23.01 15.99
C THR A 826 0.92 -22.57 14.78
N TYR A 827 1.63 -22.10 13.76
CA TYR A 827 1.11 -21.66 12.47
C TYR A 827 1.70 -22.52 11.34
N GLN A 828 0.84 -23.10 10.51
CA GLN A 828 1.22 -24.15 9.53
C GLN A 828 0.72 -23.86 8.14
#